data_AF-A0A2J6J6D9-F1
#
_entry.id   AF-A0A2J6J6D9-F1
#
_cell.length_a   1.000
_cell.length_b   1.000
_cell.length_c   1.000
_cell.angle_alpha   90.00
_cell.angle_beta   90.00
_cell.angle_gamma   90.00
#
_symmetry.space_group_name_H-M   'P 1'
#
loop_
_entity.id
_entity.type
_entity.pdbx_description
1 polymer ?
#
loop_
_entity_poly.entity_id
_entity_poly.type
_entity_poly.pdbx_seq_one_letter_code
_entity_poly.pdbx_strand_id
1 'polypeptide(L)'
;MIDVDLQNFARQLAFWADQVIENGRTPFRRVELFPTIHTASGDVRPPLVFWINRQSLMAGGVLLLPQKSVDEQLKLGTELASALGLSHFVTWSSKDICFWNCLDTTPTCSQQIPVHTTDDPESFRAPLLEIMDALKLLSVTGLVPAEKLSASYLVNLFSQTLDAARPSLIDLHQQHHRQQKVEDDTVETRADQRNRLTLLRLLALSRHNKLTGDFTSETLEQGMIDQLMSLPKHLAAALELSPAEKVLPLPGRSSVCFHHLLLRLEQIDWRTPTRRADEALRQLLRSDLDLELTSPEVPRLQIDWPRPQSDGTLLNELSISQKVLAETALLRELDGHPPAQQHNTHIVNCTELPETPQIIQARFTNQTLCQRDELRRYTALLRTSWPTRRFQFAANIPLWVVEAIHLLGLTPQGATLQLDIPADWLCTEHGLQLWELLHSGFQLEKIAAGEQSNTTLSLTREKSGPDTTCVMHPDGQRWIDWNEVVPHRAQLAFALTAPADLYSFVKRHDFQPCSSTKGGEDEDAALERYAMSTIGQALWTLIQHAPLPADPKQLRVSGSEHGWLVPPDDILRQIAWNTTEETNRGVSSEVDTLLTSLFADSLPALPIVGKSGEDTPSPQKRTKRSTRDDVFHHLLSIGVPTFPDQYLYQIDRPQTITYRFSPPLTVISEFLGEVELRDADGGKITTTHQVTAEALKLCAEQEKTDVDLPVDPLQIEEILTRYRIDLRNLRRELSIKSLSCTDGPQAAARLQRSIWKDLTLPPWSWLDE
;
A
#
# COMPACT_ATOMS: atom_id res chain seq x y z
N MET A 1 -5.69 -9.91 -18.34
CA MET A 1 -4.25 -10.11 -18.63
C MET A 1 -3.96 -9.47 -19.98
N ILE A 2 -3.08 -8.46 -20.03
CA ILE A 2 -2.65 -7.85 -21.30
C ILE A 2 -1.61 -8.80 -21.91
N ASP A 3 -1.77 -9.13 -23.19
CA ASP A 3 -0.80 -9.92 -23.96
C ASP A 3 0.64 -9.37 -23.84
N VAL A 4 1.60 -10.27 -23.59
CA VAL A 4 3.01 -9.93 -23.35
C VAL A 4 3.62 -9.23 -24.56
N ASP A 5 3.21 -9.62 -25.76
CA ASP A 5 3.72 -9.05 -27.01
C ASP A 5 3.27 -7.59 -27.20
N LEU A 6 2.04 -7.26 -26.83
CA LEU A 6 1.52 -5.89 -26.89
C LEU A 6 2.12 -4.99 -25.80
N GLN A 7 2.48 -5.55 -24.63
CA GLN A 7 3.25 -4.81 -23.64
C GLN A 7 4.65 -4.47 -24.13
N ASN A 8 5.32 -5.40 -24.80
CA ASN A 8 6.64 -5.17 -25.38
C ASN A 8 6.58 -4.15 -26.51
N PHE A 9 5.55 -4.22 -27.36
CA PHE A 9 5.32 -3.21 -28.40
C PHE A 9 5.09 -1.81 -27.81
N ALA A 10 4.23 -1.68 -26.78
CA ALA A 10 4.02 -0.41 -26.09
C ALA A 10 5.33 0.17 -25.51
N ARG A 11 6.17 -0.67 -24.88
CA ARG A 11 7.48 -0.25 -24.37
C ARG A 11 8.40 0.27 -25.48
N GLN A 12 8.41 -0.41 -26.62
CA GLN A 12 9.20 0.01 -27.78
C GLN A 12 8.73 1.36 -28.33
N LEU A 13 7.41 1.56 -28.43
CA LEU A 13 6.83 2.84 -28.84
C LEU A 13 7.16 3.96 -27.85
N ALA A 14 7.07 3.71 -26.53
CA ALA A 14 7.49 4.70 -25.53
C ALA A 14 8.96 5.09 -25.69
N PHE A 15 9.85 4.11 -25.84
CA PHE A 15 11.28 4.37 -26.02
C PHE A 15 11.56 5.26 -27.23
N TRP A 16 10.92 4.99 -28.37
CA TRP A 16 11.05 5.85 -29.55
C TRP A 16 10.43 7.23 -29.35
N ALA A 17 9.29 7.32 -28.67
CA ALA A 17 8.66 8.59 -28.36
C ALA A 17 9.52 9.45 -27.42
N ASP A 18 10.15 8.86 -26.40
CA ASP A 18 11.07 9.56 -25.50
C ASP A 18 12.27 10.13 -26.27
N GLN A 19 12.87 9.35 -27.19
CA GLN A 19 13.94 9.86 -28.07
C GLN A 19 13.49 11.08 -28.89
N VAL A 20 12.25 11.10 -29.35
CA VAL A 20 11.69 12.22 -30.14
C VAL A 20 11.37 13.42 -29.25
N ILE A 21 10.93 13.19 -28.02
CA ILE A 21 10.68 14.25 -27.03
C ILE A 21 12.00 14.92 -26.61
N GLU A 22 13.06 14.15 -26.39
CA GLU A 22 14.39 14.66 -26.01
C GLU A 22 15.05 15.47 -27.14
N ASN A 23 14.94 15.00 -28.38
CA ASN A 23 15.67 15.58 -29.52
C ASN A 23 14.81 16.49 -30.42
N GLY A 24 13.49 16.53 -30.22
CA GLY A 24 12.54 17.13 -31.15
C GLY A 24 11.83 18.37 -30.60
N ARG A 25 11.25 19.17 -31.51
CA ARG A 25 10.31 20.24 -31.15
C ARG A 25 8.90 19.66 -31.03
N THR A 26 8.58 19.15 -29.83
CA THR A 26 7.23 18.69 -29.48
C THR A 26 6.74 19.39 -28.21
N PRO A 27 5.42 19.57 -28.01
CA PRO A 27 4.87 20.14 -26.79
C PRO A 27 4.88 19.13 -25.62
N PHE A 28 5.15 17.85 -25.90
CA PHE A 28 5.19 16.80 -24.89
C PHE A 28 6.51 16.85 -24.13
N ARG A 29 6.44 16.67 -22.82
CA ARG A 29 7.61 16.60 -21.93
C ARG A 29 7.91 15.19 -21.47
N ARG A 30 6.95 14.27 -21.61
CA ARG A 30 7.06 12.89 -21.15
C ARG A 30 6.02 12.01 -21.85
N VAL A 31 6.40 10.78 -22.17
CA VAL A 31 5.44 9.69 -22.39
C VAL A 31 5.44 8.76 -21.17
N GLU A 32 4.26 8.28 -20.78
CA GLU A 32 4.12 7.37 -19.64
C GLU A 32 3.46 6.07 -20.07
N LEU A 33 4.03 4.96 -19.61
CA LEU A 33 3.59 3.60 -19.88
C LEU A 33 2.63 3.12 -18.81
N PHE A 34 1.44 2.67 -19.22
CA PHE A 34 0.45 2.04 -18.34
C PHE A 34 0.13 2.83 -17.05
N PRO A 35 -0.03 4.17 -17.08
CA PRO A 35 -0.45 4.91 -15.88
C PRO A 35 -1.82 4.43 -15.42
N THR A 36 -2.06 4.36 -14.12
CA THR A 36 -3.42 4.12 -13.60
C THR A 36 -4.23 5.41 -13.75
N ILE A 37 -5.30 5.35 -14.54
CA ILE A 37 -6.25 6.45 -14.77
C ILE A 37 -7.62 6.01 -14.25
N HIS A 38 -8.16 6.77 -13.30
CA HIS A 38 -9.52 6.61 -12.81
C HIS A 38 -10.51 7.07 -13.88
N THR A 39 -11.45 6.20 -14.25
CA THR A 39 -12.52 6.51 -15.21
C THR A 39 -13.89 6.26 -14.59
N ALA A 40 -14.96 6.60 -15.30
CA ALA A 40 -16.33 6.31 -14.84
C ALA A 40 -16.61 4.80 -14.69
N SER A 41 -15.84 3.94 -15.35
CA SER A 41 -15.94 2.47 -15.26
C SER A 41 -14.91 1.85 -14.31
N GLY A 42 -14.19 2.67 -13.53
CA GLY A 42 -13.12 2.24 -12.63
C GLY A 42 -11.72 2.47 -13.20
N ASP A 43 -10.74 1.77 -12.63
CA ASP A 43 -9.32 1.98 -12.93
C ASP A 43 -8.90 1.33 -14.24
N VAL A 44 -8.31 2.14 -15.13
CA VAL A 44 -7.84 1.72 -16.44
C VAL A 44 -6.35 2.05 -16.59
N ARG A 45 -5.61 1.19 -17.27
CA ARG A 45 -4.19 1.41 -17.59
C ARG A 45 -3.99 1.53 -19.10
N PRO A 46 -4.16 2.72 -19.71
CA PRO A 46 -3.89 2.91 -21.13
C PRO A 46 -2.42 2.60 -21.45
N PRO A 47 -2.09 1.99 -22.60
CA PRO A 47 -0.71 1.67 -22.94
C PRO A 47 0.23 2.87 -22.88
N LEU A 48 -0.17 4.01 -23.45
CA LEU A 48 0.67 5.19 -23.59
C LEU A 48 -0.15 6.46 -23.38
N VAL A 49 0.35 7.37 -22.54
CA VAL A 49 -0.16 8.74 -22.39
C VAL A 49 0.96 9.73 -22.65
N PHE A 50 0.69 10.70 -23.53
CA PHE A 50 1.61 11.79 -23.85
C PHE A 50 1.28 13.01 -23.00
N TRP A 51 2.23 13.44 -22.17
CA TRP A 51 2.04 14.52 -21.20
C TRP A 51 2.70 15.82 -21.67
N ILE A 52 1.95 16.91 -21.67
CA ILE A 52 2.49 18.28 -21.77
C ILE A 52 3.01 18.71 -20.39
N ASN A 53 2.19 18.51 -19.36
CA ASN A 53 2.59 18.68 -17.97
C ASN A 53 1.89 17.64 -17.09
N ARG A 54 2.67 16.67 -16.60
CA ARG A 54 2.17 15.58 -15.78
C ARG A 54 1.59 16.03 -14.44
N GLN A 55 2.23 17.02 -13.80
CA GLN A 55 1.84 17.50 -12.46
C GLN A 55 0.49 18.23 -12.48
N SER A 56 0.19 18.94 -13.57
CA SER A 56 -1.08 19.64 -13.75
C SER A 56 -2.14 18.82 -14.50
N LEU A 57 -1.90 17.52 -14.68
CA LEU A 57 -2.72 16.60 -15.46
C LEU A 57 -3.08 17.16 -16.85
N MET A 58 -2.09 17.74 -17.54
CA MET A 58 -2.23 18.22 -18.91
C MET A 58 -1.68 17.17 -19.86
N ALA A 59 -2.55 16.26 -20.29
CA ALA A 59 -2.27 15.33 -21.37
C ALA A 59 -2.41 16.05 -22.72
N GLY A 60 -1.68 15.58 -23.73
CA GLY A 60 -1.90 15.98 -25.12
C GLY A 60 -2.38 14.84 -26.02
N GLY A 61 -2.34 13.60 -25.55
CA GLY A 61 -2.90 12.45 -26.26
C GLY A 61 -2.82 11.16 -25.45
N VAL A 62 -3.67 10.20 -25.80
CA VAL A 62 -3.65 8.82 -25.30
C VAL A 62 -3.70 7.86 -26.48
N LEU A 63 -2.87 6.83 -26.42
CA LEU A 63 -2.78 5.80 -27.46
C LEU A 63 -3.19 4.44 -26.89
N LEU A 64 -4.18 3.83 -27.56
CA LEU A 64 -4.71 2.52 -27.25
C LEU A 64 -4.21 1.48 -28.25
N LEU A 65 -3.90 0.30 -27.75
CA LEU A 65 -3.52 -0.87 -28.52
C LEU A 65 -4.67 -1.89 -28.43
N PRO A 66 -5.60 -1.91 -29.41
CA PRO A 66 -6.80 -2.71 -29.32
C PRO A 66 -6.55 -4.23 -29.30
N GLN A 67 -7.14 -4.90 -28.30
CA GLN A 67 -7.23 -6.37 -28.20
C GLN A 67 -8.67 -6.89 -28.24
N LYS A 68 -9.65 -5.99 -28.07
CA LYS A 68 -11.07 -6.29 -27.87
C LYS A 68 -11.91 -5.89 -29.09
N SER A 69 -13.22 -6.13 -29.03
CA SER A 69 -14.15 -5.60 -30.03
C SER A 69 -14.00 -4.09 -30.18
N VAL A 70 -14.28 -3.59 -31.38
CA VAL A 70 -14.19 -2.15 -31.72
C VAL A 70 -15.06 -1.32 -30.78
N ASP A 71 -16.26 -1.78 -30.45
CA ASP A 71 -17.18 -1.03 -29.58
C ASP A 71 -16.66 -0.88 -28.14
N GLU A 72 -16.08 -1.94 -27.55
CA GLU A 72 -15.47 -1.84 -26.21
C GLU A 72 -14.26 -0.90 -26.19
N GLN A 73 -13.47 -0.90 -27.26
CA GLN A 73 -12.31 -0.02 -27.44
C GLN A 73 -12.71 1.45 -27.56
N LEU A 74 -13.77 1.72 -28.34
CA LEU A 74 -14.29 3.08 -28.52
C LEU A 74 -14.88 3.62 -27.21
N LYS A 75 -15.60 2.78 -26.46
CA LYS A 75 -16.10 3.15 -25.12
C LYS A 75 -14.94 3.47 -24.17
N LEU A 76 -13.94 2.59 -24.11
CA LEU A 76 -12.75 2.78 -23.27
C LEU A 76 -11.98 4.06 -23.64
N GLY A 77 -11.77 4.30 -24.94
CA GLY A 77 -11.08 5.49 -25.43
C GLY A 77 -11.81 6.78 -25.10
N THR A 78 -13.15 6.77 -25.20
CA THR A 78 -13.98 7.92 -24.83
C THR A 78 -13.90 8.22 -23.34
N GLU A 79 -13.98 7.19 -22.50
CA GLU A 79 -13.86 7.32 -21.04
C GLU A 79 -12.47 7.84 -20.62
N LEU A 80 -11.40 7.34 -21.25
CA LEU A 80 -10.03 7.79 -21.00
C LEU A 80 -9.79 9.23 -21.48
N ALA A 81 -10.27 9.59 -22.67
CA ALA A 81 -10.18 10.96 -23.16
C ALA A 81 -10.87 11.92 -22.19
N SER A 82 -12.08 11.57 -21.73
CA SER A 82 -12.83 12.34 -20.74
C SER A 82 -12.09 12.46 -19.39
N ALA A 83 -11.46 11.39 -18.91
CA ALA A 83 -10.69 11.37 -17.67
C ALA A 83 -9.36 12.15 -17.76
N LEU A 84 -8.83 12.35 -18.97
CA LEU A 84 -7.60 13.11 -19.23
C LEU A 84 -7.85 14.56 -19.70
N GLY A 85 -9.11 14.97 -19.83
CA GLY A 85 -9.47 16.31 -20.30
C GLY A 85 -9.23 16.52 -21.79
N LEU A 86 -9.25 15.43 -22.56
CA LEU A 86 -9.06 15.40 -24.01
C LEU A 86 -10.41 15.20 -24.71
N SER A 87 -10.54 15.76 -25.91
CA SER A 87 -11.64 15.46 -26.82
C SER A 87 -11.25 14.44 -27.89
N HIS A 88 -10.08 13.82 -27.76
CA HIS A 88 -9.56 12.86 -28.72
C HIS A 88 -8.79 11.71 -28.07
N PHE A 89 -8.72 10.59 -28.79
CA PHE A 89 -7.82 9.48 -28.50
C PHE A 89 -7.37 8.81 -29.80
N VAL A 90 -6.32 8.01 -29.72
CA VAL A 90 -5.76 7.30 -30.87
C VAL A 90 -5.81 5.79 -30.62
N THR A 91 -6.19 5.02 -31.63
CA THR A 91 -6.10 3.55 -31.62
C THR A 91 -5.12 3.08 -32.67
N TRP A 92 -4.21 2.18 -32.31
CA TRP A 92 -3.26 1.57 -33.24
C TRP A 92 -3.56 0.08 -33.42
N SER A 93 -4.28 -0.26 -34.48
CA SER A 93 -4.57 -1.63 -34.87
C SER A 93 -3.46 -2.21 -35.77
N SER A 94 -3.55 -3.50 -36.09
CA SER A 94 -2.61 -4.14 -37.02
C SER A 94 -2.69 -3.62 -38.47
N LYS A 95 -3.78 -2.94 -38.84
CA LYS A 95 -4.03 -2.47 -40.21
C LYS A 95 -4.03 -0.95 -40.34
N ASP A 96 -4.43 -0.26 -39.28
CA ASP A 96 -4.63 1.17 -39.30
C ASP A 96 -4.41 1.81 -37.94
N ILE A 97 -4.06 3.09 -37.98
CA ILE A 97 -4.07 4.00 -36.84
C ILE A 97 -5.23 4.96 -37.07
N CYS A 98 -6.16 5.01 -36.13
CA CYS A 98 -7.33 5.89 -36.21
C CYS A 98 -7.28 6.94 -35.11
N PHE A 99 -7.55 8.19 -35.49
CA PHE A 99 -7.75 9.31 -34.57
C PHE A 99 -9.24 9.50 -34.38
N TRP A 100 -9.67 9.43 -33.13
CA TRP A 100 -11.07 9.52 -32.76
C TRP A 100 -11.36 10.85 -32.08
N ASN A 101 -12.44 11.50 -32.46
CA ASN A 101 -12.96 12.71 -31.83
C ASN A 101 -14.21 12.37 -31.00
N CYS A 102 -14.23 12.87 -29.76
CA CYS A 102 -15.22 12.57 -28.71
C CYS A 102 -16.10 13.79 -28.36
N LEU A 103 -16.14 14.82 -29.20
CA LEU A 103 -17.00 15.99 -28.95
C LEU A 103 -18.51 15.65 -29.03
N ASP A 104 -18.87 14.62 -29.79
CA ASP A 104 -20.24 14.12 -29.97
C ASP A 104 -20.48 12.82 -29.17
N THR A 105 -21.76 12.45 -29.01
CA THR A 105 -22.16 11.22 -28.26
C THR A 105 -21.61 9.92 -28.85
N THR A 106 -21.24 9.93 -30.14
CA THR A 106 -20.59 8.82 -30.83
C THR A 106 -19.21 9.25 -31.31
N PRO A 107 -18.14 8.52 -30.97
CA PRO A 107 -16.80 8.87 -31.42
C PRO A 107 -16.70 8.76 -32.94
N THR A 108 -16.18 9.81 -33.57
CA THR A 108 -16.02 9.88 -35.03
C THR A 108 -14.54 9.79 -35.40
N CYS A 109 -14.22 9.00 -36.44
CA CYS A 109 -12.85 8.90 -36.94
C CYS A 109 -12.54 10.16 -37.76
N SER A 110 -11.59 10.98 -37.29
CA SER A 110 -11.19 12.23 -37.94
C SER A 110 -10.06 12.03 -38.95
N GLN A 111 -9.18 11.05 -38.69
CA GLN A 111 -8.03 10.73 -39.53
C GLN A 111 -7.68 9.25 -39.39
N GLN A 112 -7.24 8.63 -40.49
CA GLN A 112 -6.77 7.25 -40.53
C GLN A 112 -5.42 7.19 -41.25
N ILE A 113 -4.44 6.51 -40.66
CA ILE A 113 -3.13 6.25 -41.23
C ILE A 113 -3.03 4.73 -41.48
N PRO A 114 -2.76 4.26 -42.71
CA PRO A 114 -2.58 2.85 -42.97
C PRO A 114 -1.27 2.34 -42.34
N VAL A 115 -1.32 1.19 -41.68
CA VAL A 115 -0.12 0.53 -41.14
C VAL A 115 0.38 -0.46 -42.18
N HIS A 116 1.58 -0.22 -42.71
CA HIS A 116 2.25 -1.15 -43.61
C HIS A 116 3.11 -2.12 -42.79
N THR A 117 2.64 -3.36 -42.63
CA THR A 117 3.41 -4.41 -41.94
C THR A 117 4.58 -4.86 -42.81
N THR A 118 5.78 -4.40 -42.50
CA THR A 118 7.06 -4.96 -42.96
C THR A 118 7.90 -5.37 -41.74
N ASP A 119 8.84 -6.30 -41.89
CA ASP A 119 9.70 -6.78 -40.78
C ASP A 119 10.73 -5.74 -40.29
N ASP A 120 10.72 -4.51 -40.83
CA ASP A 120 11.65 -3.44 -40.48
C ASP A 120 11.10 -2.58 -39.31
N PRO A 121 11.83 -2.41 -38.19
CA PRO A 121 11.43 -1.55 -37.08
C PRO A 121 11.12 -0.10 -37.48
N GLU A 122 11.78 0.45 -38.52
CA GLU A 122 11.51 1.79 -39.02
C GLU A 122 10.07 1.93 -39.59
N SER A 123 9.44 0.82 -40.00
CA SER A 123 8.04 0.80 -40.45
C SER A 123 7.02 1.14 -39.35
N PHE A 124 7.40 1.00 -38.07
CA PHE A 124 6.60 1.40 -36.92
C PHE A 124 7.02 2.76 -36.37
N ARG A 125 8.29 3.17 -36.57
CA ARG A 125 8.78 4.46 -36.12
C ARG A 125 8.17 5.63 -36.89
N ALA A 126 8.07 5.51 -38.22
CA ALA A 126 7.48 6.57 -39.05
C ALA A 126 6.01 6.86 -38.70
N PRO A 127 5.10 5.87 -38.56
CA PRO A 127 3.74 6.12 -38.09
C PRO A 127 3.66 6.71 -36.68
N LEU A 128 4.57 6.35 -35.77
CA LEU A 128 4.64 6.97 -34.44
C LEU A 128 4.98 8.46 -34.53
N LEU A 129 5.92 8.85 -35.41
CA LEU A 129 6.25 10.25 -35.65
C LEU A 129 5.05 11.03 -36.21
N GLU A 130 4.30 10.42 -37.14
CA GLU A 130 3.05 11.01 -37.66
C GLU A 130 2.00 11.16 -36.57
N ILE A 131 1.85 10.16 -35.67
CA ILE A 131 0.97 10.27 -34.50
C ILE A 131 1.39 11.44 -33.62
N MET A 132 2.67 11.52 -33.26
CA MET A 132 3.17 12.57 -32.40
C MET A 132 2.97 13.95 -33.03
N ASP A 133 3.18 14.10 -34.34
CA ASP A 133 2.99 15.36 -35.05
C ASP A 133 1.51 15.78 -35.11
N ALA A 134 0.61 14.84 -35.43
CA ALA A 134 -0.83 15.06 -35.38
C ALA A 134 -1.31 15.43 -33.97
N LEU A 135 -0.79 14.75 -32.94
CA LEU A 135 -1.10 15.06 -31.55
C LEU A 135 -0.59 16.45 -31.14
N LYS A 136 0.42 17.05 -31.78
CA LYS A 136 0.83 18.44 -31.45
C LYS A 136 -0.31 19.40 -31.69
N LEU A 137 -0.95 19.32 -32.85
CA LEU A 137 -2.10 20.16 -33.18
C LEU A 137 -3.28 19.86 -32.25
N LEU A 138 -3.60 18.57 -32.08
CA LEU A 138 -4.72 18.13 -31.23
C LEU A 138 -4.50 18.47 -29.75
N SER A 139 -3.26 18.58 -29.28
CA SER A 139 -2.96 19.00 -27.91
C SER A 139 -3.34 20.45 -27.62
N VAL A 140 -3.55 21.26 -28.67
CA VAL A 140 -4.04 22.64 -28.56
C VAL A 140 -5.53 22.72 -28.89
N THR A 141 -5.96 22.09 -30.00
CA THR A 141 -7.36 22.20 -30.48
C THR A 141 -8.31 21.25 -29.77
N GLY A 142 -7.79 20.17 -29.19
CA GLY A 142 -8.55 19.08 -28.58
C GLY A 142 -8.69 19.20 -27.06
N LEU A 143 -8.25 20.29 -26.44
CA LEU A 143 -8.44 20.54 -25.01
C LEU A 143 -9.91 20.79 -24.69
N VAL A 144 -10.44 20.06 -23.71
CA VAL A 144 -11.79 20.27 -23.22
C VAL A 144 -11.84 21.57 -22.39
N PRO A 145 -12.80 22.47 -22.63
CA PRO A 145 -12.97 23.67 -21.83
C PRO A 145 -13.13 23.35 -20.34
N ALA A 146 -12.63 24.25 -19.48
CA ALA A 146 -12.60 24.05 -18.04
C ALA A 146 -13.96 23.66 -17.45
N GLU A 147 -15.07 24.25 -17.90
CA GLU A 147 -16.44 23.96 -17.45
C GLU A 147 -16.95 22.56 -17.84
N LYS A 148 -16.35 21.94 -18.86
CA LYS A 148 -16.75 20.64 -19.43
C LYS A 148 -15.86 19.47 -18.98
N LEU A 149 -14.81 19.73 -18.20
CA LEU A 149 -13.99 18.67 -17.62
C LEU A 149 -14.84 17.73 -16.76
N SER A 150 -14.52 16.44 -16.77
CA SER A 150 -15.25 15.40 -16.04
C SER A 150 -14.89 15.40 -14.54
N ALA A 151 -15.69 14.71 -13.72
CA ALA A 151 -15.33 14.44 -12.33
C ALA A 151 -14.07 13.56 -12.23
N SER A 152 -13.96 12.55 -13.10
CA SER A 152 -12.79 11.66 -13.17
C SER A 152 -11.49 12.41 -13.48
N TYR A 153 -11.53 13.50 -14.27
CA TYR A 153 -10.36 14.38 -14.45
C TYR A 153 -9.86 14.96 -13.13
N LEU A 154 -10.77 15.46 -12.29
CA LEU A 154 -10.40 16.01 -10.98
C LEU A 154 -9.88 14.92 -10.05
N VAL A 155 -10.49 13.72 -10.03
CA VAL A 155 -10.00 12.58 -9.25
C VAL A 155 -8.56 12.22 -9.64
N ASN A 156 -8.27 12.12 -10.94
CA ASN A 156 -6.90 11.86 -11.40
C ASN A 156 -5.91 12.98 -11.03
N LEU A 157 -6.36 14.24 -11.02
CA LEU A 157 -5.54 15.37 -10.60
C LEU A 157 -5.21 15.29 -9.10
N PHE A 158 -6.19 14.88 -8.28
CA PHE A 158 -6.02 14.64 -6.85
C PHE A 158 -5.08 13.46 -6.58
N SER A 159 -5.33 12.30 -7.20
CA SER A 159 -4.49 11.10 -7.07
C SER A 159 -3.05 11.39 -7.49
N GLN A 160 -2.84 12.11 -8.59
CA GLN A 160 -1.49 12.49 -9.02
C GLN A 160 -0.78 13.41 -8.02
N THR A 161 -1.51 14.33 -7.40
CA THR A 161 -0.93 15.21 -6.38
C THR A 161 -0.51 14.41 -5.15
N LEU A 162 -1.33 13.46 -4.72
CA LEU A 162 -0.99 12.54 -3.63
C LEU A 162 0.26 11.72 -3.97
N ASP A 163 0.32 11.12 -5.15
CA ASP A 163 1.47 10.31 -5.59
C ASP A 163 2.77 11.13 -5.64
N ALA A 164 2.69 12.39 -6.11
CA ALA A 164 3.85 13.28 -6.19
C ALA A 164 4.32 13.76 -4.80
N ALA A 165 3.41 14.02 -3.86
CA ALA A 165 3.73 14.50 -2.53
C ALA A 165 4.20 13.39 -1.57
N ARG A 166 3.83 12.13 -1.84
CA ARG A 166 4.06 10.96 -0.98
C ARG A 166 5.53 10.71 -0.61
N PRO A 167 6.51 10.70 -1.54
CA PRO A 167 7.89 10.32 -1.22
C PRO A 167 8.52 11.22 -0.15
N SER A 168 8.31 12.53 -0.23
CA SER A 168 8.88 13.48 0.74
C SER A 168 8.22 13.39 2.12
N LEU A 169 6.96 12.96 2.20
CA LEU A 169 6.29 12.67 3.48
C LEU A 169 6.81 11.39 4.11
N ILE A 170 7.06 10.35 3.31
CA ILE A 170 7.71 9.12 3.79
C ILE A 170 9.08 9.47 4.37
N ASP A 171 9.90 10.23 3.66
CA ASP A 171 11.23 10.66 4.14
C ASP A 171 11.14 11.40 5.49
N LEU A 172 10.19 12.32 5.64
CA LEU A 172 9.97 13.06 6.88
C LEU A 172 9.63 12.13 8.05
N HIS A 173 8.65 11.24 7.88
CA HIS A 173 8.23 10.32 8.93
C HIS A 173 9.30 9.26 9.22
N GLN A 174 10.11 8.86 8.23
CA GLN A 174 11.25 7.95 8.44
C GLN A 174 12.33 8.61 9.30
N GLN A 175 12.64 9.88 9.05
CA GLN A 175 13.60 10.65 9.87
C GLN A 175 13.10 10.77 11.31
N HIS A 176 11.83 11.10 11.50
CA HIS A 176 11.23 11.22 12.82
C HIS A 176 11.20 9.88 13.57
N HIS A 177 10.82 8.79 12.90
CA HIS A 177 10.81 7.45 13.48
C HIS A 177 12.20 7.03 13.99
N ARG A 178 13.26 7.32 13.22
CA ARG A 178 14.65 7.04 13.63
C ARG A 178 15.09 7.83 14.87
N GLN A 179 14.54 9.04 15.07
CA GLN A 179 14.88 9.89 16.22
C GLN A 179 14.13 9.47 17.49
N GLN A 180 12.88 9.00 17.36
CA GLN A 180 12.00 8.77 18.52
C GLN A 180 11.67 7.30 18.84
N LYS A 181 12.08 6.31 18.02
CA LYS A 181 11.75 4.88 18.23
C LYS A 181 10.26 4.64 18.47
N VAL A 182 9.39 5.19 17.63
CA VAL A 182 7.93 5.09 17.78
C VAL A 182 7.40 3.88 17.01
N GLU A 183 6.91 2.85 17.69
CA GLU A 183 6.51 1.55 17.08
C GLU A 183 5.11 1.51 16.45
N ASP A 184 4.29 2.56 16.60
CA ASP A 184 2.83 2.40 16.47
C ASP A 184 2.20 2.47 15.06
N ASP A 185 2.93 2.65 13.97
CA ASP A 185 2.40 2.50 12.60
C ASP A 185 3.54 2.38 11.60
N THR A 186 3.29 1.76 10.44
CA THR A 186 4.25 1.88 9.33
C THR A 186 4.41 3.34 8.94
N VAL A 187 5.64 3.73 8.64
CA VAL A 187 5.98 5.10 8.26
C VAL A 187 5.15 5.54 7.03
N GLU A 188 4.93 4.61 6.12
CA GLU A 188 4.12 4.75 4.93
C GLU A 188 2.66 5.08 5.28
N THR A 189 2.04 4.38 6.23
CA THR A 189 0.66 4.65 6.67
C THR A 189 0.52 6.07 7.21
N ARG A 190 1.45 6.53 8.05
CA ARG A 190 1.43 7.91 8.59
C ARG A 190 1.61 8.96 7.49
N ALA A 191 2.55 8.71 6.58
CA ALA A 191 2.76 9.58 5.43
C ALA A 191 1.50 9.67 4.56
N ASP A 192 0.84 8.54 4.28
CA ASP A 192 -0.37 8.47 3.47
C ASP A 192 -1.58 9.15 4.15
N GLN A 193 -1.76 8.94 5.47
CA GLN A 193 -2.78 9.63 6.25
C GLN A 193 -2.58 11.15 6.21
N ARG A 194 -1.36 11.63 6.44
CA ARG A 194 -1.04 13.05 6.38
C ARG A 194 -1.24 13.63 4.97
N ASN A 195 -0.75 12.93 3.95
CA ASN A 195 -0.87 13.33 2.56
C ASN A 195 -2.35 13.56 2.19
N ARG A 196 -3.18 12.58 2.57
CA ARG A 196 -4.62 12.61 2.35
C ARG A 196 -5.31 13.72 3.13
N LEU A 197 -4.98 13.90 4.39
CA LEU A 197 -5.59 14.93 5.23
C LEU A 197 -5.24 16.35 4.74
N THR A 198 -4.00 16.57 4.29
CA THR A 198 -3.60 17.85 3.66
C THR A 198 -4.39 18.13 2.39
N LEU A 199 -4.62 17.12 1.54
CA LEU A 199 -5.49 17.25 0.38
C LEU A 199 -6.93 17.64 0.78
N LEU A 200 -7.51 16.95 1.77
CA LEU A 200 -8.88 17.21 2.22
C LEU A 200 -9.05 18.63 2.79
N ARG A 201 -8.07 19.13 3.55
CA ARG A 201 -8.03 20.52 4.03
C ARG A 201 -8.09 21.51 2.86
N LEU A 202 -7.22 21.32 1.87
CA LEU A 202 -7.15 22.17 0.68
C LEU A 202 -8.47 22.16 -0.10
N LEU A 203 -9.02 20.98 -0.37
CA LEU A 203 -10.25 20.83 -1.15
C LEU A 203 -11.47 21.39 -0.40
N ALA A 204 -11.60 21.16 0.90
CA ALA A 204 -12.67 21.73 1.71
C ALA A 204 -12.62 23.26 1.74
N LEU A 205 -11.44 23.84 2.02
CA LEU A 205 -11.28 25.30 2.03
C LEU A 205 -11.51 25.92 0.64
N SER A 206 -11.02 25.28 -0.42
CA SER A 206 -11.21 25.73 -1.81
C SER A 206 -12.69 25.67 -2.20
N ARG A 207 -13.39 24.57 -1.90
CA ARG A 207 -14.82 24.39 -2.18
C ARG A 207 -15.68 25.46 -1.51
N HIS A 208 -15.39 25.80 -0.27
CA HIS A 208 -16.12 26.85 0.48
C HIS A 208 -15.65 28.28 0.16
N ASN A 209 -14.75 28.44 -0.81
CA ASN A 209 -14.15 29.71 -1.20
C ASN A 209 -13.57 30.47 0.01
N LYS A 210 -12.88 29.73 0.89
CA LYS A 210 -12.27 30.25 2.12
C LYS A 210 -10.77 30.49 2.02
N LEU A 211 -10.13 29.94 0.99
CA LEU A 211 -8.75 30.26 0.61
C LEU A 211 -8.65 31.69 0.07
N THR A 212 -8.63 32.67 0.97
CA THR A 212 -8.48 34.09 0.63
C THR A 212 -7.05 34.53 0.93
N GLY A 213 -6.17 34.56 -0.07
CA GLY A 213 -4.80 35.05 0.08
C GLY A 213 -3.85 34.54 -1.02
N ASP A 214 -2.82 35.33 -1.31
CA ASP A 214 -1.72 34.91 -2.18
C ASP A 214 -0.75 34.04 -1.37
N PHE A 215 -1.02 32.73 -1.34
CA PHE A 215 -0.15 31.78 -0.65
C PHE A 215 1.09 31.49 -1.50
N THR A 216 2.24 31.39 -0.84
CA THR A 216 3.42 30.75 -1.42
C THR A 216 3.45 29.27 -1.05
N SER A 217 4.30 28.48 -1.71
CA SER A 217 4.51 27.08 -1.33
C SER A 217 4.90 26.93 0.15
N GLU A 218 5.67 27.85 0.72
CA GLU A 218 6.15 27.73 2.11
C GLU A 218 5.07 28.09 3.15
N THR A 219 4.16 28.98 2.78
CA THR A 219 3.11 29.51 3.68
C THR A 219 1.78 28.78 3.55
N LEU A 220 1.65 27.86 2.58
CA LEU A 220 0.42 27.15 2.27
C LEU A 220 -0.16 26.37 3.46
N GLU A 221 0.64 25.58 4.18
CA GLU A 221 0.15 24.77 5.31
C GLU A 221 -0.40 25.66 6.42
N GLN A 222 0.36 26.68 6.83
CA GLN A 222 -0.07 27.64 7.85
C GLN A 222 -1.31 28.42 7.40
N GLY A 223 -1.33 28.87 6.15
CA GLY A 223 -2.47 29.57 5.56
C GLY A 223 -3.75 28.74 5.57
N MET A 224 -3.66 27.44 5.27
CA MET A 224 -4.79 26.53 5.39
C MET A 224 -5.27 26.43 6.84
N ILE A 225 -4.34 26.22 7.79
CA ILE A 225 -4.66 26.07 9.22
C ILE A 225 -5.39 27.30 9.77
N ASP A 226 -4.87 28.50 9.47
CA ASP A 226 -5.45 29.77 9.95
C ASP A 226 -6.88 29.97 9.44
N GLN A 227 -7.20 29.40 8.27
CA GLN A 227 -8.50 29.53 7.63
C GLN A 227 -9.46 28.39 7.93
N LEU A 228 -9.03 27.30 8.59
CA LEU A 228 -9.92 26.19 8.97
C LEU A 228 -11.12 26.66 9.80
N MET A 229 -10.93 27.65 10.68
CA MET A 229 -12.00 28.19 11.52
C MET A 229 -13.11 28.91 10.75
N SER A 230 -12.91 29.19 9.46
CA SER A 230 -13.92 29.76 8.58
C SER A 230 -14.86 28.73 7.95
N LEU A 231 -14.54 27.43 8.07
CA LEU A 231 -15.39 26.32 7.68
C LEU A 231 -16.50 26.07 8.72
N PRO A 232 -17.56 25.31 8.37
CA PRO A 232 -18.51 24.79 9.34
C PRO A 232 -17.79 24.09 10.51
N LYS A 233 -18.25 24.32 11.75
CA LYS A 233 -17.56 23.85 12.96
C LYS A 233 -17.24 22.36 12.98
N HIS A 234 -18.15 21.53 12.46
CA HIS A 234 -17.96 20.08 12.41
C HIS A 234 -16.83 19.69 11.47
N LEU A 235 -16.74 20.30 10.27
CA LEU A 235 -15.60 20.10 9.36
C LEU A 235 -14.30 20.65 9.93
N ALA A 236 -14.33 21.84 10.52
CA ALA A 236 -13.14 22.46 11.08
C ALA A 236 -12.51 21.57 12.16
N ALA A 237 -13.32 20.97 13.03
CA ALA A 237 -12.87 20.00 14.03
C ALA A 237 -12.33 18.71 13.39
N ALA A 238 -13.01 18.19 12.35
CA ALA A 238 -12.57 17.01 11.61
C ALA A 238 -11.27 17.20 10.82
N LEU A 239 -10.96 18.44 10.43
CA LEU A 239 -9.79 18.79 9.61
C LEU A 239 -8.64 19.39 10.43
N GLU A 240 -8.75 19.48 11.75
CA GLU A 240 -7.68 20.05 12.59
C GLU A 240 -6.38 19.22 12.48
N LEU A 241 -5.23 19.86 12.74
CA LEU A 241 -3.96 19.16 12.90
C LEU A 241 -3.97 18.34 14.18
N SER A 242 -3.60 17.06 14.06
CA SER A 242 -3.31 16.24 15.23
C SER A 242 -2.07 16.78 15.98
N PRO A 243 -1.91 16.51 17.30
CA PRO A 243 -0.73 16.92 18.05
C PRO A 243 0.59 16.43 17.42
N ALA A 244 0.60 15.23 16.84
CA ALA A 244 1.76 14.67 16.14
C ALA A 244 2.09 15.44 14.86
N GLU A 245 1.08 15.89 14.11
CA GLU A 245 1.28 16.72 12.91
C GLU A 245 1.78 18.12 13.26
N LYS A 246 1.33 18.71 14.38
CA LYS A 246 1.79 20.05 14.82
C LYS A 246 3.32 20.11 15.03
N VAL A 247 3.95 18.98 15.34
CA VAL A 247 5.41 18.88 15.56
C VAL A 247 6.20 18.78 14.24
N LEU A 248 5.59 18.26 13.19
CA LEU A 248 6.24 17.96 11.92
C LEU A 248 5.65 18.88 10.84
N PRO A 249 6.31 19.95 10.38
CA PRO A 249 5.79 20.79 9.29
C PRO A 249 5.82 20.07 7.93
N LEU A 250 5.03 20.54 6.96
CA LEU A 250 4.94 19.95 5.63
C LEU A 250 6.29 20.12 4.89
N PRO A 251 6.85 19.06 4.30
CA PRO A 251 8.08 19.16 3.53
C PRO A 251 7.90 20.08 2.31
N GLY A 252 8.93 20.87 1.99
CA GLY A 252 8.85 21.84 0.89
C GLY A 252 8.42 21.24 -0.46
N ARG A 253 8.92 20.05 -0.82
CA ARG A 253 8.52 19.34 -2.05
C ARG A 253 7.03 18.97 -2.06
N SER A 254 6.50 18.46 -0.95
CA SER A 254 5.08 18.16 -0.81
C SER A 254 4.24 19.44 -0.87
N SER A 255 4.71 20.52 -0.22
CA SER A 255 4.04 21.81 -0.23
C SER A 255 3.95 22.43 -1.63
N VAL A 256 5.01 22.32 -2.44
CA VAL A 256 5.00 22.73 -3.85
C VAL A 256 3.95 21.94 -4.65
N CYS A 257 3.81 20.63 -4.40
CA CYS A 257 2.79 19.82 -5.08
C CYS A 257 1.37 20.31 -4.78
N PHE A 258 1.05 20.55 -3.50
CA PHE A 258 -0.26 21.07 -3.11
C PHE A 258 -0.49 22.51 -3.58
N HIS A 259 0.55 23.35 -3.63
CA HIS A 259 0.46 24.69 -4.18
C HIS A 259 0.15 24.67 -5.68
N HIS A 260 0.81 23.81 -6.46
CA HIS A 260 0.48 23.62 -7.87
C HIS A 260 -0.95 23.10 -8.07
N LEU A 261 -1.43 22.21 -7.19
CA LEU A 261 -2.83 21.79 -7.21
C LEU A 261 -3.77 22.99 -6.98
N LEU A 262 -3.52 23.82 -5.97
CA LEU A 262 -4.33 25.02 -5.68
C LEU A 262 -4.44 25.93 -6.91
N LEU A 263 -3.29 26.31 -7.49
CA LEU A 263 -3.24 27.14 -8.69
C LEU A 263 -4.01 26.50 -9.86
N ARG A 264 -3.89 25.18 -10.03
CA ARG A 264 -4.59 24.46 -11.09
C ARG A 264 -6.10 24.46 -10.88
N LEU A 265 -6.56 24.28 -9.65
CA LEU A 265 -7.98 24.30 -9.27
C LEU A 265 -8.61 25.68 -9.51
N GLU A 266 -7.87 26.75 -9.26
CA GLU A 266 -8.29 28.12 -9.59
C GLU A 266 -8.36 28.35 -11.10
N GLN A 267 -7.35 27.90 -11.86
CA GLN A 267 -7.31 28.04 -13.33
C GLN A 267 -8.49 27.36 -14.03
N ILE A 268 -8.93 26.21 -13.54
CA ILE A 268 -10.03 25.45 -14.17
C ILE A 268 -11.40 25.74 -13.52
N ASP A 269 -11.45 26.69 -12.58
CA ASP A 269 -12.60 26.96 -11.70
C ASP A 269 -13.37 25.69 -11.34
N TRP A 270 -12.68 24.76 -10.68
CA TRP A 270 -13.16 23.39 -10.51
C TRP A 270 -14.55 23.29 -9.83
N ARG A 271 -14.92 24.32 -9.07
CA ARG A 271 -16.20 24.49 -8.35
C ARG A 271 -17.40 24.70 -9.27
N THR A 272 -17.17 25.07 -10.53
CA THR A 272 -18.24 25.34 -11.50
C THR A 272 -18.19 24.31 -12.62
N PRO A 273 -19.22 23.45 -12.81
CA PRO A 273 -20.43 23.34 -11.99
C PRO A 273 -20.20 22.60 -10.66
N THR A 274 -20.93 22.99 -9.60
CA THR A 274 -20.76 22.43 -8.24
C THR A 274 -20.93 20.91 -8.21
N ARG A 275 -21.86 20.38 -9.01
CA ARG A 275 -22.10 18.94 -9.14
C ARG A 275 -20.83 18.16 -9.51
N ARG A 276 -19.95 18.72 -10.34
CA ARG A 276 -18.71 18.06 -10.75
C ARG A 276 -17.72 17.95 -9.59
N ALA A 277 -17.55 19.03 -8.84
CA ALA A 277 -16.68 19.06 -7.67
C ALA A 277 -17.18 18.05 -6.61
N ASP A 278 -18.48 18.06 -6.34
CA ASP A 278 -19.09 17.15 -5.37
C ASP A 278 -18.98 15.67 -5.81
N GLU A 279 -19.20 15.39 -7.10
CA GLU A 279 -19.02 14.04 -7.66
C GLU A 279 -17.56 13.57 -7.56
N ALA A 280 -16.59 14.43 -7.90
CA ALA A 280 -15.17 14.10 -7.78
C ALA A 280 -14.77 13.83 -6.31
N LEU A 281 -15.30 14.60 -5.36
CA LEU A 281 -15.08 14.34 -3.94
C LEU A 281 -15.73 13.03 -3.50
N ARG A 282 -16.95 12.69 -3.93
CA ARG A 282 -17.57 11.39 -3.62
C ARG A 282 -16.73 10.23 -4.16
N GLN A 283 -16.27 10.31 -5.40
CA GLN A 283 -15.39 9.30 -6.00
C GLN A 283 -14.04 9.20 -5.27
N LEU A 284 -13.50 10.33 -4.81
CA LEU A 284 -12.28 10.33 -4.01
C LEU A 284 -12.49 9.63 -2.66
N LEU A 285 -13.63 9.89 -1.99
CA LEU A 285 -13.91 9.48 -0.60
C LEU A 285 -14.48 8.07 -0.47
N ARG A 286 -15.24 7.59 -1.45
CA ARG A 286 -15.84 6.24 -1.43
C ARG A 286 -14.82 5.20 -1.90
N SER A 287 -14.77 4.06 -1.20
CA SER A 287 -14.13 2.85 -1.71
C SER A 287 -15.15 2.05 -2.52
N ASP A 288 -14.81 1.54 -3.70
CA ASP A 288 -15.67 0.80 -4.67
C ASP A 288 -16.43 -0.43 -4.14
N LEU A 289 -16.36 -0.73 -2.84
CA LEU A 289 -17.03 -1.85 -2.18
C LEU A 289 -18.08 -1.34 -1.19
N ASP A 290 -19.15 -0.74 -1.72
CA ASP A 290 -20.37 -0.50 -0.95
C ASP A 290 -21.07 -1.85 -0.74
N LEU A 291 -20.87 -2.44 0.44
CA LEU A 291 -21.78 -3.47 0.93
C LEU A 291 -23.10 -2.77 1.27
N GLU A 292 -24.17 -3.14 0.59
CA GLU A 292 -25.53 -2.71 0.90
C GLU A 292 -25.86 -3.06 2.36
N LEU A 293 -25.66 -2.11 3.28
CA LEU A 293 -26.23 -2.17 4.62
C LEU A 293 -27.67 -1.67 4.53
N THR A 294 -28.57 -2.53 4.06
CA THR A 294 -30.01 -2.31 4.18
C THR A 294 -30.46 -2.59 5.60
N SER A 295 -30.63 -1.55 6.43
CA SER A 295 -31.54 -1.57 7.61
C SER A 295 -31.65 -0.19 8.30
N PRO A 296 -32.71 0.07 9.09
CA PRO A 296 -33.44 1.33 9.17
C PRO A 296 -32.76 2.43 10.01
N GLU A 297 -33.43 3.58 10.16
CA GLU A 297 -33.08 4.81 10.90
C GLU A 297 -32.66 4.60 12.38
N VAL A 298 -31.59 3.85 12.64
CA VAL A 298 -31.20 3.40 13.97
C VAL A 298 -29.88 4.06 14.39
N PRO A 299 -29.80 4.65 15.61
CA PRO A 299 -28.59 5.28 16.14
C PRO A 299 -27.36 4.38 16.08
N ARG A 300 -26.33 4.81 15.35
CA ARG A 300 -25.07 4.05 15.17
C ARG A 300 -23.86 4.75 15.78
N LEU A 301 -23.00 3.95 16.39
CA LEU A 301 -21.64 4.29 16.83
C LEU A 301 -20.61 3.58 15.94
N GLN A 302 -19.61 4.31 15.45
CA GLN A 302 -18.47 3.73 14.73
C GLN A 302 -17.16 3.96 15.47
N ILE A 303 -16.30 2.94 15.48
CA ILE A 303 -14.99 2.97 16.13
C ILE A 303 -13.93 2.43 15.16
N ASP A 304 -12.99 3.29 14.76
CA ASP A 304 -11.87 2.96 13.87
C ASP A 304 -12.28 2.23 12.57
N TRP A 305 -13.50 2.49 12.12
CA TRP A 305 -14.06 1.84 10.96
C TRP A 305 -13.34 2.34 9.70
N PRO A 306 -12.80 1.46 8.84
CA PRO A 306 -11.88 1.87 7.77
C PRO A 306 -12.55 2.59 6.61
N ARG A 307 -13.90 2.59 6.57
CA ARG A 307 -14.69 3.12 5.46
C ARG A 307 -15.53 4.31 5.93
N PRO A 308 -15.40 5.50 5.34
CA PRO A 308 -16.24 6.63 5.69
C PRO A 308 -17.69 6.32 5.30
N GLN A 309 -18.63 6.61 6.21
CA GLN A 309 -20.06 6.41 5.94
C GLN A 309 -20.80 7.74 5.94
N SER A 310 -21.65 7.93 4.93
CA SER A 310 -22.51 9.11 4.87
C SER A 310 -23.88 8.92 5.49
N ASP A 311 -24.25 7.73 5.93
CA ASP A 311 -25.63 7.45 6.33
C ASP A 311 -26.18 8.41 7.40
N GLY A 312 -27.45 8.80 7.30
CA GLY A 312 -28.06 9.72 8.27
C GLY A 312 -28.11 9.17 9.71
N THR A 313 -27.83 7.88 9.89
CA THR A 313 -27.94 7.12 11.14
C THR A 313 -26.69 7.16 12.03
N LEU A 314 -25.52 7.47 11.46
CA LEU A 314 -24.30 7.64 12.22
C LEU A 314 -24.39 8.92 13.07
N LEU A 315 -24.49 8.73 14.38
CA LEU A 315 -24.54 9.83 15.35
C LEU A 315 -23.15 10.13 15.91
N ASN A 316 -22.33 9.09 16.10
CA ASN A 316 -21.06 9.19 16.78
C ASN A 316 -19.98 8.38 16.04
N GLU A 317 -18.82 9.00 15.85
CA GLU A 317 -17.65 8.39 15.24
C GLU A 317 -16.43 8.62 16.12
N LEU A 318 -15.76 7.53 16.49
CA LEU A 318 -14.51 7.53 17.21
C LEU A 318 -13.45 6.96 16.28
N SER A 319 -12.35 7.66 16.09
CA SER A 319 -11.25 7.14 15.29
C SER A 319 -9.94 7.76 15.73
N ILE A 320 -8.88 6.97 15.81
CA ILE A 320 -7.52 7.46 16.01
C ILE A 320 -6.96 8.10 14.72
N SER A 321 -7.59 7.80 13.58
CA SER A 321 -7.23 8.34 12.28
C SER A 321 -8.02 9.61 11.98
N GLN A 322 -7.37 10.77 12.16
CA GLN A 322 -7.95 12.06 11.77
C GLN A 322 -8.38 12.09 10.30
N LYS A 323 -7.68 11.34 9.44
CA LYS A 323 -8.06 11.14 8.03
C LYS A 323 -9.48 10.60 7.91
N VAL A 324 -9.83 9.53 8.62
CA VAL A 324 -11.15 8.89 8.54
C VAL A 324 -12.24 9.87 9.01
N LEU A 325 -12.00 10.56 10.13
CA LEU A 325 -12.93 11.60 10.62
C LEU A 325 -13.15 12.70 9.58
N ALA A 326 -12.08 13.19 8.95
CA ALA A 326 -12.19 14.20 7.89
C ALA A 326 -12.96 13.68 6.66
N GLU A 327 -12.71 12.45 6.22
CA GLU A 327 -13.39 11.84 5.09
C GLU A 327 -14.89 11.65 5.37
N THR A 328 -15.25 11.14 6.55
CA THR A 328 -16.64 10.97 6.97
C THR A 328 -17.35 12.32 7.08
N ALA A 329 -16.75 13.32 7.73
CA ALA A 329 -17.35 14.64 7.89
C ALA A 329 -17.64 15.31 6.54
N LEU A 330 -16.67 15.25 5.61
CA LEU A 330 -16.82 15.82 4.28
C LEU A 330 -17.86 15.06 3.45
N LEU A 331 -17.87 13.72 3.49
CA LEU A 331 -18.84 12.92 2.74
C LEU A 331 -20.28 13.17 3.22
N ARG A 332 -20.49 13.30 4.54
CA ARG A 332 -21.80 13.65 5.12
C ARG A 332 -22.28 15.02 4.69
N GLU A 333 -21.39 16.01 4.68
CA GLU A 333 -21.73 17.36 4.23
C GLU A 333 -22.14 17.35 2.74
N LEU A 334 -21.39 16.64 1.90
CA LEU A 334 -21.70 16.49 0.47
C LEU A 334 -23.05 15.81 0.23
N ASP A 335 -23.39 14.81 1.05
CA ASP A 335 -24.65 14.07 0.96
C ASP A 335 -25.80 14.76 1.72
N GLY A 336 -25.54 15.89 2.40
CA GLY A 336 -26.55 16.70 3.10
C GLY A 336 -27.05 16.08 4.41
N HIS A 337 -26.29 15.17 5.01
CA HIS A 337 -26.61 14.53 6.27
C HIS A 337 -26.17 15.38 7.48
N PRO A 338 -26.83 15.25 8.64
CA PRO A 338 -26.43 15.99 9.84
C PRO A 338 -25.01 15.60 10.28
N PRO A 339 -24.21 16.49 10.86
CA PRO A 339 -22.86 16.15 11.30
C PRO A 339 -22.91 15.10 12.42
N ALA A 340 -22.04 14.09 12.34
CA ALA A 340 -21.80 13.16 13.45
C ALA A 340 -20.92 13.84 14.52
N GLN A 341 -21.09 13.46 15.78
CA GLN A 341 -20.15 13.85 16.84
C GLN A 341 -18.87 13.01 16.68
N GLN A 342 -17.76 13.68 16.41
CA GLN A 342 -16.49 13.04 16.13
C GLN A 342 -15.52 13.18 17.29
N HIS A 343 -14.86 12.08 17.63
CA HIS A 343 -13.86 12.05 18.70
C HIS A 343 -12.57 11.41 18.18
N ASN A 344 -11.50 12.19 18.13
CA ASN A 344 -10.16 11.66 17.87
C ASN A 344 -9.57 11.08 19.17
N THR A 345 -9.89 9.82 19.46
CA THR A 345 -9.37 9.12 20.64
C THR A 345 -9.51 7.61 20.47
N HIS A 346 -8.66 6.86 21.17
CA HIS A 346 -8.90 5.45 21.44
C HIS A 346 -10.13 5.26 22.33
N ILE A 347 -10.86 4.16 22.11
CA ILE A 347 -12.03 3.77 22.91
C ILE A 347 -11.68 3.56 24.39
N VAL A 348 -10.45 3.12 24.71
CA VAL A 348 -9.99 2.92 26.10
C VAL A 348 -9.99 4.19 26.95
N ASN A 349 -10.03 5.38 26.33
CA ASN A 349 -10.09 6.65 27.05
C ASN A 349 -11.53 7.10 27.33
N CYS A 350 -12.54 6.42 26.78
CA CYS A 350 -13.94 6.76 26.97
C CYS A 350 -14.48 6.05 28.22
N THR A 351 -15.05 6.79 29.17
CA THR A 351 -15.67 6.15 30.35
C THR A 351 -17.11 5.73 30.12
N GLU A 352 -17.79 6.37 29.16
CA GLU A 352 -19.18 6.13 28.77
C GLU A 352 -19.28 6.27 27.24
N LEU A 353 -20.24 5.57 26.63
CA LEU A 353 -20.53 5.76 25.21
C LEU A 353 -21.35 7.05 25.01
N PRO A 354 -21.05 7.83 23.97
CA PRO A 354 -21.85 9.00 23.64
C PRO A 354 -23.20 8.55 23.07
N GLU A 355 -24.28 8.94 23.76
CA GLU A 355 -25.66 8.47 23.52
C GLU A 355 -25.79 6.94 23.66
N THR A 356 -27.00 6.37 23.66
CA THR A 356 -27.19 4.91 23.73
C THR A 356 -27.30 4.33 22.32
N PRO A 357 -26.18 3.92 21.67
CA PRO A 357 -26.25 3.35 20.33
C PRO A 357 -26.98 2.02 20.37
N GLN A 358 -27.81 1.77 19.36
CA GLN A 358 -28.42 0.47 19.14
C GLN A 358 -27.53 -0.42 18.27
N ILE A 359 -26.73 0.19 17.38
CA ILE A 359 -25.76 -0.51 16.53
C ILE A 359 -24.36 0.05 16.80
N ILE A 360 -23.41 -0.82 17.09
CA ILE A 360 -21.99 -0.48 17.25
C ILE A 360 -21.17 -1.21 16.20
N GLN A 361 -20.40 -0.48 15.40
CA GLN A 361 -19.43 -1.06 14.46
C GLN A 361 -18.03 -0.67 14.89
N ALA A 362 -17.16 -1.66 15.13
CA ALA A 362 -15.81 -1.38 15.58
C ALA A 362 -14.80 -2.26 14.84
N ARG A 363 -13.64 -1.70 14.52
CA ARG A 363 -12.50 -2.44 14.00
C ARG A 363 -11.31 -2.26 14.93
N PHE A 364 -10.77 -3.36 15.44
CA PHE A 364 -9.62 -3.35 16.32
C PHE A 364 -8.47 -4.12 15.67
N THR A 365 -7.48 -3.41 15.14
CA THR A 365 -6.32 -4.02 14.46
C THR A 365 -4.99 -3.68 15.12
N ASN A 366 -5.00 -2.94 16.23
CA ASN A 366 -3.77 -2.54 16.90
C ASN A 366 -3.13 -3.71 17.66
N GLN A 367 -2.11 -4.30 17.04
CA GLN A 367 -1.34 -5.43 17.61
C GLN A 367 -0.18 -4.97 18.51
N THR A 368 0.01 -3.67 18.74
CA THR A 368 1.06 -3.17 19.65
C THR A 368 0.86 -3.75 21.05
N LEU A 369 1.95 -4.26 21.61
CA LEU A 369 1.94 -4.88 22.93
C LEU A 369 1.91 -3.78 24.00
N CYS A 370 0.92 -3.85 24.90
CA CYS A 370 0.78 -2.89 25.99
C CYS A 370 1.99 -2.94 26.92
N GLN A 371 2.62 -1.79 27.17
CA GLN A 371 3.69 -1.70 28.16
C GLN A 371 3.12 -1.86 29.58
N ARG A 372 3.95 -2.26 30.55
CA ARG A 372 3.51 -2.54 31.93
C ARG A 372 2.77 -1.37 32.60
N ASP A 373 3.22 -0.14 32.37
CA ASP A 373 2.59 1.04 32.96
C ASP A 373 1.26 1.39 32.29
N GLU A 374 1.17 1.22 30.98
CA GLU A 374 -0.08 1.37 30.22
C GLU A 374 -1.10 0.31 30.62
N LEU A 375 -0.66 -0.94 30.76
CA LEU A 375 -1.52 -2.04 31.18
C LEU A 375 -2.12 -1.81 32.57
N ARG A 376 -1.36 -1.22 33.50
CA ARG A 376 -1.88 -0.81 34.82
C ARG A 376 -2.97 0.25 34.69
N ARG A 377 -2.74 1.26 33.83
CA ARG A 377 -3.73 2.31 33.53
C ARG A 377 -5.00 1.69 32.93
N TYR A 378 -4.86 0.85 31.90
CA TYR A 378 -5.99 0.23 31.23
C TYR A 378 -6.76 -0.73 32.15
N THR A 379 -6.08 -1.50 32.98
CA THR A 379 -6.73 -2.37 33.96
C THR A 379 -7.54 -1.56 34.99
N ALA A 380 -7.08 -0.35 35.34
CA ALA A 380 -7.86 0.55 36.18
C ALA A 380 -9.08 1.11 35.44
N LEU A 381 -8.94 1.47 34.16
CA LEU A 381 -10.03 1.95 33.31
C LEU A 381 -11.09 0.87 33.06
N LEU A 382 -10.71 -0.39 32.90
CA LEU A 382 -11.66 -1.49 32.76
C LEU A 382 -12.63 -1.63 33.94
N ARG A 383 -12.32 -1.05 35.11
CA ARG A 383 -13.24 -1.03 36.26
C ARG A 383 -14.42 -0.08 36.05
N THR A 384 -14.34 0.86 35.12
CA THR A 384 -15.49 1.70 34.75
C THR A 384 -16.47 0.89 33.91
N SER A 385 -15.97 0.18 32.90
CA SER A 385 -16.77 -0.67 32.02
C SER A 385 -17.22 -1.99 32.67
N TRP A 386 -16.43 -2.52 33.61
CA TRP A 386 -16.68 -3.78 34.31
C TRP A 386 -16.45 -3.63 35.83
N PRO A 387 -17.36 -2.97 36.57
CA PRO A 387 -17.16 -2.69 37.99
C PRO A 387 -17.01 -3.94 38.88
N THR A 388 -17.61 -5.05 38.47
CA THR A 388 -17.67 -6.30 39.24
C THR A 388 -16.65 -7.35 38.82
N ARG A 389 -15.93 -7.16 37.71
CA ARG A 389 -14.98 -8.13 37.16
C ARG A 389 -13.55 -7.61 37.28
N ARG A 390 -12.60 -8.50 37.59
CA ARG A 390 -11.17 -8.17 37.64
C ARG A 390 -10.46 -8.97 36.56
N PHE A 391 -9.83 -8.27 35.62
CA PHE A 391 -9.04 -8.89 34.56
C PHE A 391 -7.58 -9.04 35.00
N GLN A 392 -6.96 -10.14 34.60
CA GLN A 392 -5.54 -10.41 34.80
C GLN A 392 -4.90 -10.66 33.45
N PHE A 393 -4.21 -9.66 32.91
CA PHE A 393 -3.57 -9.77 31.59
C PHE A 393 -2.11 -10.21 31.70
N ALA A 394 -1.64 -10.91 30.67
CA ALA A 394 -0.22 -11.18 30.48
C ALA A 394 0.54 -9.87 30.17
N ALA A 395 1.85 -9.86 30.40
CA ALA A 395 2.69 -8.65 30.26
C ALA A 395 2.81 -8.11 28.83
N ASN A 396 2.41 -8.89 27.82
CA ASN A 396 2.52 -8.59 26.40
C ASN A 396 1.15 -8.68 25.71
N ILE A 397 0.07 -8.25 26.37
CA ILE A 397 -1.24 -8.29 25.72
C ILE A 397 -1.33 -7.22 24.62
N PRO A 398 -1.82 -7.55 23.42
CA PRO A 398 -2.09 -6.56 22.39
C PRO A 398 -3.15 -5.55 22.82
N LEU A 399 -3.02 -4.30 22.39
CA LEU A 399 -3.96 -3.22 22.73
C LEU A 399 -5.39 -3.51 22.26
N TRP A 400 -5.56 -4.11 21.08
CA TRP A 400 -6.87 -4.44 20.52
C TRP A 400 -7.73 -5.30 21.47
N VAL A 401 -7.12 -6.18 22.27
CA VAL A 401 -7.85 -7.05 23.21
C VAL A 401 -8.45 -6.20 24.33
N VAL A 402 -7.67 -5.26 24.85
CA VAL A 402 -8.09 -4.36 25.91
C VAL A 402 -9.21 -3.43 25.41
N GLU A 403 -9.05 -2.89 24.19
CA GLU A 403 -10.06 -2.06 23.51
C GLU A 403 -11.39 -2.83 23.32
N ALA A 404 -11.32 -4.07 22.80
CA ALA A 404 -12.50 -4.90 22.61
C ALA A 404 -13.21 -5.23 23.92
N ILE A 405 -12.47 -5.66 24.96
CA ILE A 405 -13.04 -5.95 26.28
C ILE A 405 -13.70 -4.71 26.89
N HIS A 406 -13.07 -3.55 26.75
CA HIS A 406 -13.61 -2.30 27.24
C HIS A 406 -14.93 -1.93 26.55
N LEU A 407 -14.97 -1.99 25.22
CA LEU A 407 -16.18 -1.73 24.43
C LEU A 407 -17.33 -2.65 24.84
N LEU A 408 -17.07 -3.95 24.99
CA LEU A 408 -18.09 -4.92 25.42
C LEU A 408 -18.70 -4.52 26.76
N GLY A 409 -17.90 -4.00 27.70
CA GLY A 409 -18.41 -3.54 29.00
C GLY A 409 -19.30 -2.30 28.91
N LEU A 410 -18.96 -1.37 28.02
CA LEU A 410 -19.72 -0.14 27.82
C LEU A 410 -21.00 -0.30 26.96
N THR A 411 -21.13 -1.40 26.23
CA THR A 411 -22.24 -1.60 25.28
C THR A 411 -23.60 -1.67 25.99
N PRO A 412 -24.66 -0.94 25.60
CA PRO A 412 -25.95 -1.05 26.28
C PRO A 412 -26.65 -2.41 26.03
N GLN A 413 -27.55 -2.81 26.92
CA GLN A 413 -28.34 -4.05 26.75
C GLN A 413 -29.20 -3.96 25.48
N GLY A 414 -29.28 -5.07 24.73
CA GLY A 414 -30.04 -5.15 23.48
C GLY A 414 -29.37 -4.49 22.26
N ALA A 415 -28.20 -3.88 22.42
CA ALA A 415 -27.44 -3.36 21.28
C ALA A 415 -26.80 -4.49 20.47
N THR A 416 -26.77 -4.31 19.15
CA THR A 416 -26.08 -5.17 18.21
C THR A 416 -24.69 -4.60 17.92
N LEU A 417 -23.67 -5.46 17.95
CA LEU A 417 -22.30 -5.12 17.63
C LEU A 417 -21.83 -5.87 16.40
N GLN A 418 -21.10 -5.16 15.55
CA GLN A 418 -20.29 -5.73 14.48
C GLN A 418 -18.83 -5.42 14.77
N LEU A 419 -18.04 -6.44 15.10
CA LEU A 419 -16.63 -6.28 15.46
C LEU A 419 -15.75 -6.90 14.38
N ASP A 420 -14.75 -6.18 13.90
CA ASP A 420 -13.67 -6.72 13.07
C ASP A 420 -12.39 -6.79 13.92
N ILE A 421 -11.94 -8.01 14.23
CA ILE A 421 -10.81 -8.28 15.14
C ILE A 421 -9.82 -9.28 14.52
N PRO A 422 -8.55 -9.34 14.96
CA PRO A 422 -7.53 -10.20 14.35
C PRO A 422 -7.92 -11.68 14.46
N ALA A 423 -7.76 -12.47 13.39
CA ALA A 423 -8.29 -13.84 13.31
C ALA A 423 -7.67 -14.84 14.30
N ASP A 424 -6.48 -14.54 14.81
CA ASP A 424 -5.74 -15.38 15.76
C ASP A 424 -6.34 -15.39 17.18
N TRP A 425 -7.33 -14.55 17.47
CA TRP A 425 -7.99 -14.51 18.78
C TRP A 425 -8.60 -15.85 19.22
N LEU A 426 -9.03 -16.67 18.27
CA LEU A 426 -9.61 -17.99 18.57
C LEU A 426 -8.56 -18.99 19.08
N CYS A 427 -7.29 -18.80 18.72
CA CYS A 427 -6.21 -19.75 18.98
C CYS A 427 -5.16 -19.22 19.97
N THR A 428 -5.14 -17.90 20.25
CA THR A 428 -4.16 -17.27 21.16
C THR A 428 -4.64 -17.24 22.62
N GLU A 429 -3.72 -17.25 23.59
CA GLU A 429 -4.08 -17.16 25.01
C GLU A 429 -4.84 -15.88 25.36
N HIS A 430 -4.51 -14.75 24.72
CA HIS A 430 -5.14 -13.46 25.00
C HIS A 430 -6.62 -13.43 24.61
N GLY A 431 -7.04 -14.18 23.59
CA GLY A 431 -8.43 -14.28 23.20
C GLY A 431 -9.31 -15.09 24.16
N LEU A 432 -8.74 -15.82 25.13
CA LEU A 432 -9.51 -16.56 26.13
C LEU A 432 -10.42 -15.66 26.96
N GLN A 433 -9.91 -14.49 27.39
CA GLN A 433 -10.70 -13.55 28.19
C GLN A 433 -11.83 -12.92 27.39
N LEU A 434 -11.58 -12.67 26.10
CA LEU A 434 -12.60 -12.20 25.18
C LEU A 434 -13.68 -13.27 24.99
N TRP A 435 -13.29 -14.53 24.75
CA TRP A 435 -14.22 -15.66 24.63
C TRP A 435 -15.13 -15.81 25.86
N GLU A 436 -14.57 -15.77 27.06
CA GLU A 436 -15.36 -15.87 28.30
C GLU A 436 -16.42 -14.77 28.41
N LEU A 437 -16.11 -13.54 27.96
CA LEU A 437 -17.06 -12.43 27.95
C LEU A 437 -18.15 -12.64 26.91
N LEU A 438 -17.76 -12.98 25.68
CA LEU A 438 -18.69 -13.24 24.59
C LEU A 438 -19.68 -14.35 24.96
N HIS A 439 -19.18 -15.48 25.46
CA HIS A 439 -20.02 -16.61 25.82
C HIS A 439 -20.94 -16.35 27.03
N SER A 440 -20.48 -15.58 28.02
CA SER A 440 -21.26 -15.34 29.24
C SER A 440 -22.31 -14.22 29.11
N GLY A 441 -22.02 -13.18 28.32
CA GLY A 441 -22.81 -11.96 28.30
C GLY A 441 -23.40 -11.56 26.95
N PHE A 442 -23.05 -12.25 25.87
CA PHE A 442 -23.47 -11.91 24.51
C PHE A 442 -24.03 -13.14 23.80
N GLN A 443 -24.88 -12.90 22.80
CA GLN A 443 -25.28 -13.90 21.84
C GLN A 443 -24.46 -13.70 20.57
N LEU A 444 -23.64 -14.68 20.20
CA LEU A 444 -22.87 -14.67 18.97
C LEU A 444 -23.71 -15.21 17.83
N GLU A 445 -24.27 -14.31 17.03
CA GLU A 445 -25.16 -14.65 15.91
C GLU A 445 -24.36 -15.13 14.70
N LYS A 446 -23.27 -14.43 14.38
CA LYS A 446 -22.50 -14.68 13.16
C LYS A 446 -21.01 -14.46 13.36
N ILE A 447 -20.20 -15.33 12.74
CA ILE A 447 -18.76 -15.14 12.56
C ILE A 447 -18.39 -15.37 11.09
N ALA A 448 -17.49 -14.56 10.55
CA ALA A 448 -16.99 -14.68 9.17
C ALA A 448 -15.50 -14.39 9.12
N ALA A 449 -14.81 -15.02 8.15
CA ALA A 449 -13.46 -14.60 7.80
C ALA A 449 -13.54 -13.24 7.08
N GLY A 450 -12.84 -12.24 7.63
CA GLY A 450 -12.77 -10.89 7.09
C GLY A 450 -11.61 -10.70 6.11
N GLU A 451 -11.43 -9.46 5.67
CA GLU A 451 -10.26 -9.05 4.88
C GLU A 451 -8.99 -9.07 5.75
N GLN A 452 -7.80 -9.25 5.15
CA GLN A 452 -6.49 -9.06 5.80
C GLN A 452 -6.25 -9.90 7.08
N SER A 453 -6.71 -11.16 7.12
CA SER A 453 -6.55 -12.04 8.29
C SER A 453 -7.30 -11.56 9.56
N ASN A 454 -8.42 -10.86 9.38
CA ASN A 454 -9.34 -10.55 10.47
C ASN A 454 -10.54 -11.51 10.49
N THR A 455 -11.30 -11.47 11.58
CA THR A 455 -12.60 -12.11 11.72
C THR A 455 -13.64 -11.07 12.06
N THR A 456 -14.78 -11.13 11.36
CA THR A 456 -15.93 -10.29 11.63
C THR A 456 -16.93 -11.04 12.50
N LEU A 457 -17.30 -10.45 13.63
CA LEU A 457 -18.28 -10.97 14.58
C LEU A 457 -19.55 -10.12 14.54
N SER A 458 -20.71 -10.76 14.58
CA SER A 458 -22.01 -10.11 14.83
C SER A 458 -22.56 -10.64 16.14
N LEU A 459 -22.78 -9.73 17.09
CA LEU A 459 -23.09 -10.01 18.49
C LEU A 459 -24.30 -9.19 18.91
N THR A 460 -25.12 -9.69 19.82
CA THR A 460 -26.14 -8.89 20.53
C THR A 460 -25.93 -8.99 22.03
N ARG A 461 -26.00 -7.86 22.76
CA ARG A 461 -25.89 -7.84 24.23
C ARG A 461 -27.21 -8.22 24.90
N GLU A 462 -27.68 -9.41 24.59
CA GLU A 462 -28.80 -10.10 25.22
C GLU A 462 -28.80 -11.55 24.75
N LYS A 463 -29.07 -12.52 25.62
CA LYS A 463 -29.29 -13.91 25.20
C LYS A 463 -30.78 -14.10 24.89
N SER A 464 -31.15 -13.80 23.66
CA SER A 464 -32.53 -13.82 23.17
C SER A 464 -32.70 -14.95 22.15
N GLY A 465 -33.04 -16.15 22.61
CA GLY A 465 -33.34 -17.31 21.75
C GLY A 465 -32.35 -18.48 21.88
N PRO A 466 -32.39 -19.44 20.93
CA PRO A 466 -31.44 -20.56 20.93
C PRO A 466 -30.01 -20.03 20.70
N ASP A 467 -29.08 -20.46 21.54
CA ASP A 467 -27.66 -20.10 21.46
C ASP A 467 -26.99 -20.83 20.27
N THR A 468 -27.31 -20.36 19.06
CA THR A 468 -26.75 -20.88 17.80
C THR A 468 -25.90 -19.83 17.11
N THR A 469 -24.72 -20.21 16.64
CA THR A 469 -23.82 -19.34 15.86
C THR A 469 -23.74 -19.78 14.41
N CYS A 470 -23.96 -18.85 13.48
CA CYS A 470 -23.71 -19.02 12.06
C CYS A 470 -22.25 -18.69 11.72
N VAL A 471 -21.53 -19.66 11.16
CA VAL A 471 -20.15 -19.51 10.69
C VAL A 471 -20.16 -19.41 9.16
N MET A 472 -19.70 -18.28 8.63
CA MET A 472 -19.57 -18.05 7.19
C MET A 472 -18.23 -18.58 6.70
N HIS A 473 -18.25 -19.68 5.97
CA HIS A 473 -17.10 -20.26 5.29
C HIS A 473 -17.15 -19.91 3.79
N PRO A 474 -16.01 -19.84 3.07
CA PRO A 474 -16.00 -19.66 1.61
C PRO A 474 -16.90 -20.64 0.85
N ASP A 475 -16.99 -21.89 1.34
CA ASP A 475 -17.80 -22.96 0.75
C ASP A 475 -19.28 -22.95 1.18
N GLY A 476 -19.70 -22.05 2.06
CA GLY A 476 -21.09 -21.95 2.53
C GLY A 476 -21.25 -21.62 4.02
N GLN A 477 -22.48 -21.78 4.52
CA GLN A 477 -22.83 -21.49 5.91
C GLN A 477 -22.79 -22.76 6.77
N ARG A 478 -22.18 -22.66 7.95
CA ARG A 478 -22.11 -23.72 8.97
C ARG A 478 -22.79 -23.24 10.24
N TRP A 479 -23.41 -24.14 10.99
CA TRP A 479 -24.15 -23.80 12.21
C TRP A 479 -23.64 -24.62 13.40
N ILE A 480 -23.42 -23.93 14.52
CA ILE A 480 -23.05 -24.52 15.81
C ILE A 480 -24.18 -24.23 16.80
N ASP A 481 -24.73 -25.27 17.44
CA ASP A 481 -25.70 -25.14 18.53
C ASP A 481 -24.99 -25.34 19.87
N TRP A 482 -24.87 -24.25 20.64
CA TRP A 482 -24.20 -24.26 21.94
C TRP A 482 -25.03 -24.90 23.05
N ASN A 483 -26.30 -25.24 22.80
CA ASN A 483 -27.10 -26.01 23.76
C ASN A 483 -26.78 -27.51 23.70
N GLU A 484 -26.32 -27.99 22.55
CA GLU A 484 -26.01 -29.40 22.32
C GLU A 484 -24.54 -29.72 22.61
N VAL A 485 -23.66 -28.72 22.56
CA VAL A 485 -22.21 -28.91 22.57
C VAL A 485 -21.56 -28.06 23.67
N VAL A 486 -20.58 -28.63 24.37
CA VAL A 486 -19.78 -27.87 25.35
C VAL A 486 -19.06 -26.72 24.63
N PRO A 487 -19.33 -25.46 25.02
CA PRO A 487 -18.89 -24.30 24.26
C PRO A 487 -17.37 -24.13 24.34
N HIS A 488 -16.71 -24.31 23.21
CA HIS A 488 -15.26 -24.17 23.10
C HIS A 488 -14.87 -23.31 21.89
N ARG A 489 -13.99 -22.30 22.11
CA ARG A 489 -13.48 -21.40 21.05
C ARG A 489 -12.90 -22.13 19.84
N ALA A 490 -12.29 -23.29 20.08
CA ALA A 490 -11.69 -24.14 19.06
C ALA A 490 -12.71 -24.71 18.07
N GLN A 491 -13.97 -24.88 18.47
CA GLN A 491 -15.03 -25.30 17.56
C GLN A 491 -15.37 -24.21 16.55
N LEU A 492 -15.32 -22.94 16.96
CA LEU A 492 -15.42 -21.82 16.02
C LEU A 492 -14.21 -21.76 15.10
N ALA A 493 -12.99 -21.91 15.63
CA ALA A 493 -11.78 -21.95 14.82
C ALA A 493 -11.87 -23.05 13.75
N PHE A 494 -12.27 -24.26 14.17
CA PHE A 494 -12.48 -25.40 13.29
C PHE A 494 -13.56 -25.12 12.25
N ALA A 495 -14.74 -24.65 12.66
CA ALA A 495 -15.82 -24.36 11.73
C ALA A 495 -15.45 -23.25 10.73
N LEU A 496 -14.56 -22.32 11.09
CA LEU A 496 -14.14 -21.21 10.24
C LEU A 496 -13.03 -21.60 9.25
N THR A 497 -12.17 -22.56 9.61
CA THR A 497 -10.93 -22.86 8.85
C THR A 497 -10.89 -24.24 8.21
N ALA A 498 -11.68 -25.20 8.71
CA ALA A 498 -11.62 -26.57 8.23
C ALA A 498 -12.20 -26.69 6.80
N PRO A 499 -11.57 -27.48 5.91
CA PRO A 499 -12.17 -27.84 4.62
C PRO A 499 -13.56 -28.50 4.79
N ALA A 500 -14.44 -28.33 3.79
CA ALA A 500 -15.80 -28.85 3.83
C ALA A 500 -15.89 -30.37 4.14
N ASP A 501 -14.99 -31.16 3.57
CA ASP A 501 -14.94 -32.61 3.77
C ASP A 501 -14.56 -32.97 5.21
N LEU A 502 -13.56 -32.30 5.78
CA LEU A 502 -13.14 -32.50 7.17
C LEU A 502 -14.23 -32.07 8.15
N TYR A 503 -14.85 -30.92 7.92
CA TYR A 503 -15.96 -30.43 8.76
C TYR A 503 -17.13 -31.41 8.76
N SER A 504 -17.51 -31.91 7.59
CA SER A 504 -18.60 -32.88 7.44
C SER A 504 -18.29 -34.21 8.11
N PHE A 505 -17.04 -34.67 8.01
CA PHE A 505 -16.57 -35.90 8.66
C PHE A 505 -16.63 -35.80 10.19
N VAL A 506 -16.05 -34.74 10.77
CA VAL A 506 -16.05 -34.49 12.22
C VAL A 506 -17.46 -34.38 12.78
N LYS A 507 -18.37 -33.70 12.06
CA LYS A 507 -19.77 -33.57 12.46
C LYS A 507 -20.58 -34.87 12.31
N ARG A 508 -20.28 -35.71 11.31
CA ARG A 508 -20.98 -37.00 11.10
C ARG A 508 -20.66 -38.01 12.20
N HIS A 509 -19.44 -37.96 12.73
CA HIS A 509 -18.93 -38.93 13.70
C HIS A 509 -18.85 -38.37 15.13
N ASP A 510 -19.57 -37.28 15.42
CA ASP A 510 -19.74 -36.70 16.76
C ASP A 510 -18.45 -36.52 17.55
N PHE A 511 -17.42 -35.97 16.91
CA PHE A 511 -16.17 -35.63 17.59
C PHE A 511 -16.43 -34.61 18.70
N GLN A 512 -15.78 -34.80 19.83
CA GLN A 512 -15.99 -34.03 21.05
C GLN A 512 -14.71 -33.31 21.49
N PRO A 513 -14.80 -32.20 22.25
CA PRO A 513 -13.63 -31.58 22.86
C PRO A 513 -12.91 -32.56 23.79
N CYS A 514 -11.58 -32.54 23.80
CA CYS A 514 -10.75 -33.37 24.68
C CYS A 514 -11.11 -33.21 26.17
N SER A 515 -11.59 -32.03 26.58
CA SER A 515 -12.08 -31.75 27.94
C SER A 515 -13.29 -32.59 28.36
N SER A 516 -14.02 -33.19 27.40
CA SER A 516 -15.17 -34.05 27.64
C SER A 516 -14.80 -35.53 27.82
N THR A 517 -13.54 -35.91 27.54
CA THR A 517 -13.06 -37.29 27.69
C THR A 517 -12.86 -37.67 29.15
N LYS A 518 -13.04 -38.96 29.45
CA LYS A 518 -12.77 -39.50 30.79
C LYS A 518 -11.26 -39.56 31.07
N GLY A 519 -10.85 -39.16 32.28
CA GLY A 519 -9.47 -39.24 32.76
C GLY A 519 -9.03 -40.67 33.09
N GLY A 520 -7.83 -41.06 32.66
CA GLY A 520 -7.25 -42.38 32.94
C GLY A 520 -5.97 -42.67 32.13
N GLU A 521 -5.17 -43.65 32.57
CA GLU A 521 -3.93 -44.05 31.89
C GLU A 521 -4.19 -44.68 30.51
N ASP A 522 -5.26 -45.46 30.38
CA ASP A 522 -5.68 -46.07 29.11
C ASP A 522 -6.16 -45.02 28.10
N GLU A 523 -6.91 -44.01 28.57
CA GLU A 523 -7.34 -42.90 27.73
C GLU A 523 -6.18 -41.96 27.34
N ASP A 524 -5.18 -41.77 28.20
CA ASP A 524 -3.95 -41.02 27.85
C ASP A 524 -3.18 -41.71 26.72
N ALA A 525 -3.04 -43.04 26.81
CA ALA A 525 -2.42 -43.85 25.76
C ALA A 525 -3.27 -43.89 24.47
N ALA A 526 -4.59 -43.75 24.56
CA ALA A 526 -5.46 -43.61 23.38
C ALA A 526 -5.23 -42.27 22.66
N LEU A 527 -5.16 -41.18 23.43
CA LEU A 527 -4.94 -39.83 22.91
C LEU A 527 -3.57 -39.68 22.25
N GLU A 528 -2.52 -40.25 22.83
CA GLU A 528 -1.18 -40.25 22.25
C GLU A 528 -1.17 -40.93 20.86
N ARG A 529 -1.84 -42.08 20.74
CA ARG A 529 -1.93 -42.79 19.46
C ARG A 529 -2.80 -42.06 18.45
N TYR A 530 -3.91 -41.46 18.88
CA TYR A 530 -4.73 -40.60 18.04
C TYR A 530 -3.96 -39.37 17.55
N ALA A 531 -3.09 -38.78 18.38
CA ALA A 531 -2.21 -37.67 17.97
C ALA A 531 -1.22 -38.05 16.86
N MET A 532 -0.94 -39.34 16.65
CA MET A 532 -0.09 -39.82 15.55
C MET A 532 -0.85 -40.00 14.23
N SER A 533 -2.18 -39.97 14.24
CA SER A 533 -3.01 -40.06 13.03
C SER A 533 -2.95 -38.78 12.21
N THR A 534 -3.18 -38.88 10.89
CA THR A 534 -3.23 -37.71 10.00
C THR A 534 -4.34 -36.75 10.39
N ILE A 535 -5.51 -37.26 10.78
CA ILE A 535 -6.63 -36.44 11.23
C ILE A 535 -6.38 -35.79 12.59
N GLY A 536 -5.76 -36.50 13.53
CA GLY A 536 -5.40 -35.96 14.85
C GLY A 536 -4.38 -34.83 14.73
N GLN A 537 -3.35 -35.01 13.89
CA GLN A 537 -2.36 -33.96 13.59
C GLN A 537 -2.99 -32.77 12.86
N ALA A 538 -3.87 -33.01 11.88
CA ALA A 538 -4.55 -31.93 11.17
C ALA A 538 -5.44 -31.11 12.11
N LEU A 539 -6.25 -31.77 12.95
CA LEU A 539 -7.11 -31.09 13.92
C LEU A 539 -6.30 -30.35 14.98
N TRP A 540 -5.14 -30.87 15.39
CA TRP A 540 -4.22 -30.16 16.29
C TRP A 540 -3.64 -28.90 15.63
N THR A 541 -3.17 -29.02 14.39
CA THR A 541 -2.55 -27.91 13.64
C THR A 541 -3.54 -26.76 13.39
N LEU A 542 -4.83 -27.06 13.27
CA LEU A 542 -5.90 -26.07 13.09
C LEU A 542 -6.17 -25.25 14.36
N ILE A 543 -5.95 -25.82 15.55
CA ILE A 543 -6.19 -25.14 16.83
C ILE A 543 -4.91 -24.53 17.42
N GLN A 544 -3.74 -25.08 17.07
CA GLN A 544 -2.46 -24.66 17.60
C GLN A 544 -1.34 -24.85 16.56
N HIS A 545 -0.55 -23.82 16.34
CA HIS A 545 0.65 -23.88 15.49
C HIS A 545 1.89 -24.42 16.21
N ALA A 546 1.70 -25.16 17.31
CA ALA A 546 2.78 -25.72 18.12
C ALA A 546 2.86 -27.24 17.92
N PRO A 547 4.05 -27.85 18.06
CA PRO A 547 4.19 -29.30 17.99
C PRO A 547 3.39 -29.96 19.12
N LEU A 548 2.85 -31.16 18.83
CA LEU A 548 2.18 -32.00 19.81
C LEU A 548 3.11 -32.28 21.01
N PRO A 549 2.64 -32.11 22.26
CA PRO A 549 3.40 -32.50 23.44
C PRO A 549 3.80 -33.98 23.40
N ALA A 550 5.04 -34.27 23.79
CA ALA A 550 5.56 -35.66 23.84
C ALA A 550 5.12 -36.42 25.11
N ASP A 551 4.64 -35.72 26.13
CA ASP A 551 4.12 -36.31 27.37
C ASP A 551 2.58 -36.43 27.27
N PRO A 552 1.98 -37.64 27.39
CA PRO A 552 0.54 -37.85 27.29
C PRO A 552 -0.29 -37.01 28.28
N LYS A 553 0.25 -36.76 29.48
CA LYS A 553 -0.44 -35.92 30.48
C LYS A 553 -0.46 -34.46 30.05
N GLN A 554 0.64 -33.98 29.48
CA GLN A 554 0.69 -32.63 28.91
C GLN A 554 -0.19 -32.51 27.67
N LEU A 555 -0.24 -33.55 26.82
CA LEU A 555 -1.11 -33.61 25.66
C LEU A 555 -2.58 -33.46 26.06
N ARG A 556 -3.04 -34.17 27.10
CA ARG A 556 -4.42 -34.02 27.60
C ARG A 556 -4.68 -32.62 28.15
N VAL A 557 -3.77 -32.08 28.97
CA VAL A 557 -3.92 -30.75 29.57
C VAL A 557 -4.00 -29.70 28.46
N SER A 558 -3.00 -29.66 27.58
CA SER A 558 -2.96 -28.72 26.46
C SER A 558 -4.14 -28.94 25.49
N GLY A 559 -4.50 -30.18 25.19
CA GLY A 559 -5.66 -30.51 24.35
C GLY A 559 -6.98 -30.08 24.97
N SER A 560 -7.12 -30.13 26.30
CA SER A 560 -8.30 -29.65 27.01
C SER A 560 -8.37 -28.12 27.06
N GLU A 561 -7.23 -27.45 27.25
CA GLU A 561 -7.11 -25.98 27.26
C GLU A 561 -7.37 -25.36 25.87
N HIS A 562 -6.90 -26.03 24.82
CA HIS A 562 -7.02 -25.57 23.44
C HIS A 562 -8.23 -26.19 22.71
N GLY A 563 -8.97 -27.10 23.34
CA GLY A 563 -10.19 -27.70 22.80
C GLY A 563 -9.98 -28.57 21.58
N TRP A 564 -8.94 -29.39 21.62
CA TRP A 564 -8.66 -30.38 20.59
C TRP A 564 -9.84 -31.32 20.39
N LEU A 565 -10.28 -31.48 19.15
CA LEU A 565 -11.39 -32.36 18.79
C LEU A 565 -10.88 -33.80 18.66
N VAL A 566 -11.48 -34.67 19.46
CA VAL A 566 -11.13 -36.08 19.55
C VAL A 566 -12.37 -36.95 19.27
N PRO A 567 -12.18 -38.18 18.76
CA PRO A 567 -13.27 -39.12 18.61
C PRO A 567 -14.01 -39.40 19.94
N PRO A 568 -15.23 -39.94 19.86
CA PRO A 568 -15.93 -40.47 21.03
C PRO A 568 -15.11 -41.50 21.82
N ASP A 569 -15.37 -41.60 23.13
CA ASP A 569 -14.60 -42.44 24.08
C ASP A 569 -14.51 -43.92 23.66
N ASP A 570 -15.56 -44.47 23.03
CA ASP A 570 -15.60 -45.85 22.56
C ASP A 570 -14.63 -46.10 21.40
N ILE A 571 -14.49 -45.14 20.48
CA ILE A 571 -13.51 -45.18 19.40
C ILE A 571 -12.10 -45.01 19.95
N LEU A 572 -11.87 -44.06 20.86
CA LEU A 572 -10.56 -43.88 21.52
C LEU A 572 -10.08 -45.17 22.21
N ARG A 573 -10.98 -45.86 22.91
CA ARG A 573 -10.64 -47.15 23.54
C ARG A 573 -10.30 -48.24 22.53
N GLN A 574 -11.02 -48.29 21.41
CA GLN A 574 -10.72 -49.22 20.32
C GLN A 574 -9.38 -48.92 19.64
N ILE A 575 -8.96 -47.65 19.56
CA ILE A 575 -7.61 -47.30 19.13
C ILE A 575 -6.61 -47.91 20.11
N ALA A 576 -6.75 -47.64 21.41
CA ALA A 576 -5.82 -48.14 22.43
C ALA A 576 -5.69 -49.67 22.48
N TRP A 577 -6.79 -50.42 22.28
CA TRP A 577 -6.76 -51.88 22.30
C TRP A 577 -6.12 -52.51 21.05
N ASN A 578 -6.24 -51.87 19.89
CA ASN A 578 -5.82 -52.47 18.61
C ASN A 578 -4.39 -52.09 18.19
N THR A 579 -3.71 -51.21 18.94
CA THR A 579 -2.33 -50.78 18.65
C THR A 579 -1.36 -51.24 19.73
N THR A 580 -0.48 -52.18 19.38
CA THR A 580 0.58 -52.74 20.24
C THR A 580 1.73 -51.77 20.47
N GLU A 581 2.43 -51.86 21.62
CA GLU A 581 3.55 -50.97 22.01
C GLU A 581 4.69 -50.83 20.97
N GLU A 582 4.84 -51.78 20.04
CA GLU A 582 5.84 -51.72 18.95
C GLU A 582 5.54 -50.63 17.89
N THR A 583 4.33 -50.09 17.86
CA THR A 583 3.92 -48.99 16.94
C THR A 583 4.44 -47.61 17.34
N ASN A 584 5.11 -47.49 18.51
CA ASN A 584 5.71 -46.23 19.00
C ASN A 584 6.87 -45.70 18.15
N ARG A 585 7.25 -46.37 17.05
CA ARG A 585 8.26 -45.91 16.09
C ARG A 585 7.67 -45.71 14.69
N GLY A 586 6.79 -44.72 14.56
CA GLY A 586 6.76 -43.86 13.38
C GLY A 586 5.89 -44.27 12.18
N VAL A 587 4.86 -45.11 12.34
CA VAL A 587 3.96 -45.46 11.22
C VAL A 587 2.56 -44.89 11.42
N SER A 588 2.39 -43.60 11.08
CA SER A 588 1.08 -42.90 11.06
C SER A 588 0.02 -43.65 10.22
N SER A 589 0.44 -44.41 9.20
CA SER A 589 -0.47 -45.13 8.29
C SER A 589 -1.24 -46.29 8.94
N GLU A 590 -0.73 -46.90 10.01
CA GLU A 590 -1.43 -48.01 10.69
C GLU A 590 -2.62 -47.51 11.51
N VAL A 591 -2.44 -46.38 12.22
CA VAL A 591 -3.53 -45.72 12.95
C VAL A 591 -4.58 -45.19 11.97
N ASP A 592 -4.16 -44.61 10.84
CA ASP A 592 -5.10 -44.12 9.81
C ASP A 592 -5.90 -45.25 9.16
N THR A 593 -5.28 -46.42 8.93
CA THR A 593 -5.99 -47.60 8.42
C THR A 593 -7.01 -48.11 9.44
N LEU A 594 -6.64 -48.12 10.72
CA LEU A 594 -7.56 -48.46 11.80
C LEU A 594 -8.72 -47.48 11.87
N LEU A 595 -8.49 -46.16 11.87
CA LEU A 595 -9.53 -45.15 11.88
C LEU A 595 -10.47 -45.27 10.67
N THR A 596 -9.92 -45.50 9.47
CA THR A 596 -10.71 -45.76 8.26
C THR A 596 -11.64 -46.98 8.44
N SER A 597 -11.14 -48.04 9.08
CA SER A 597 -11.95 -49.24 9.37
C SER A 597 -13.01 -49.00 10.44
N LEU A 598 -12.71 -48.20 11.47
CA LEU A 598 -13.59 -47.91 12.60
C LEU A 598 -14.74 -46.97 12.23
N PHE A 599 -14.48 -45.99 11.37
CA PHE A 599 -15.51 -45.07 10.88
C PHE A 599 -16.27 -45.58 9.65
N ALA A 600 -15.81 -46.68 9.04
CA ALA A 600 -16.36 -47.27 7.82
C ALA A 600 -16.44 -46.29 6.62
N ASP A 601 -15.64 -45.22 6.66
CA ASP A 601 -15.55 -44.15 5.67
C ASP A 601 -14.07 -43.87 5.36
N SER A 602 -13.75 -43.48 4.13
CA SER A 602 -12.41 -43.00 3.80
C SER A 602 -12.12 -41.70 4.54
N LEU A 603 -10.98 -41.62 5.23
CA LEU A 603 -10.52 -40.37 5.84
C LEU A 603 -10.44 -39.27 4.76
N PRO A 604 -10.82 -38.02 5.10
CA PRO A 604 -10.77 -36.91 4.15
C PRO A 604 -9.33 -36.70 3.65
N ALA A 605 -9.18 -36.33 2.38
CA ALA A 605 -7.88 -35.98 1.82
C ALA A 605 -7.37 -34.68 2.45
N LEU A 606 -6.55 -34.83 3.49
CA LEU A 606 -5.96 -33.70 4.20
C LEU A 606 -4.70 -33.25 3.46
N PRO A 607 -4.45 -31.93 3.33
CA PRO A 607 -3.16 -31.46 2.87
C PRO A 607 -2.11 -31.99 3.86
N ILE A 608 -1.26 -32.91 3.40
CA ILE A 608 -0.18 -33.45 4.21
C ILE A 608 0.69 -32.26 4.61
N VAL A 609 0.67 -31.94 5.91
CA VAL A 609 1.65 -31.05 6.52
C VAL A 609 2.98 -31.80 6.45
N GLY A 610 3.65 -31.71 5.30
CA GLY A 610 5.08 -31.93 5.25
C GLY A 610 5.66 -30.98 6.29
N LYS A 611 6.47 -31.52 7.22
CA LYS A 611 7.19 -30.78 8.24
C LYS A 611 7.47 -29.37 7.74
N SER A 612 6.67 -28.42 8.20
CA SER A 612 7.11 -27.06 8.35
C SER A 612 8.18 -27.12 9.43
N GLY A 613 9.38 -27.54 9.03
CA GLY A 613 10.50 -26.73 9.45
C GLY A 613 10.09 -25.30 9.17
N GLU A 614 10.36 -24.40 10.10
CA GLU A 614 10.52 -23.01 9.74
C GLU A 614 11.49 -22.98 8.54
N ASP A 615 10.93 -23.03 7.34
CA ASP A 615 11.21 -22.02 6.37
C ASP A 615 10.75 -20.69 7.02
N THR A 616 11.46 -20.22 8.07
CA THR A 616 12.15 -18.93 7.94
C THR A 616 12.58 -18.95 6.50
N PRO A 617 12.01 -18.12 5.60
CA PRO A 617 12.23 -18.24 4.18
C PRO A 617 13.71 -18.49 4.02
N SER A 618 14.09 -19.74 3.73
CA SER A 618 15.49 -20.10 3.60
C SER A 618 15.85 -19.20 2.45
N PRO A 619 16.57 -18.08 2.71
CA PRO A 619 16.42 -16.87 1.92
C PRO A 619 16.60 -17.37 0.54
N GLN A 620 15.52 -17.29 -0.26
CA GLN A 620 15.52 -17.87 -1.59
C GLN A 620 16.89 -17.51 -2.08
N LYS A 621 17.67 -18.51 -2.49
CA LYS A 621 18.71 -18.21 -3.45
C LYS A 621 17.96 -17.75 -4.72
N ARG A 622 17.21 -16.61 -4.68
CA ARG A 622 17.68 -15.37 -5.31
C ARG A 622 19.18 -15.53 -5.28
N THR A 623 19.69 -16.09 -6.36
CA THR A 623 21.02 -15.79 -6.85
C THR A 623 21.29 -14.39 -6.33
N LYS A 624 22.14 -14.28 -5.30
CA LYS A 624 22.52 -13.00 -4.73
C LYS A 624 23.12 -12.26 -5.93
N ARG A 625 22.29 -11.56 -6.69
CA ARG A 625 22.63 -10.22 -7.11
C ARG A 625 22.98 -9.58 -5.79
N SER A 626 24.28 -9.38 -5.63
CA SER A 626 24.81 -8.90 -4.39
C SER A 626 24.03 -7.63 -4.06
N THR A 627 23.77 -7.33 -2.80
CA THR A 627 23.09 -6.09 -2.40
C THR A 627 23.73 -4.85 -3.04
N ARG A 628 25.02 -4.96 -3.40
CA ARG A 628 25.75 -4.02 -4.25
C ARG A 628 25.20 -3.94 -5.68
N ASP A 629 24.95 -5.04 -6.36
CA ASP A 629 24.39 -5.08 -7.73
C ASP A 629 23.01 -4.42 -7.80
N ASP A 630 22.18 -4.58 -6.77
CA ASP A 630 20.86 -3.94 -6.73
C ASP A 630 20.97 -2.42 -6.55
N VAL A 631 21.88 -1.95 -5.68
CA VAL A 631 22.17 -0.52 -5.52
C VAL A 631 22.83 0.04 -6.80
N PHE A 632 23.73 -0.72 -7.42
CA PHE A 632 24.42 -0.35 -8.65
C PHE A 632 23.44 -0.23 -9.83
N HIS A 633 22.56 -1.22 -10.03
CA HIS A 633 21.53 -1.18 -11.05
C HIS A 633 20.50 -0.06 -10.81
N HIS A 634 20.17 0.24 -9.56
CA HIS A 634 19.30 1.38 -9.25
C HIS A 634 19.94 2.72 -9.65
N LEU A 635 21.23 2.92 -9.39
CA LEU A 635 21.93 4.13 -9.83
C LEU A 635 22.05 4.22 -11.35
N LEU A 636 22.30 3.09 -12.03
CA LEU A 636 22.25 3.05 -13.50
C LEU A 636 20.85 3.41 -14.04
N SER A 637 19.78 3.00 -13.36
CA SER A 637 18.41 3.36 -13.76
C SER A 637 18.05 4.84 -13.56
N ILE A 638 18.75 5.52 -12.65
CA ILE A 638 18.63 6.97 -12.44
C ILE A 638 19.44 7.75 -13.49
N GLY A 639 20.45 7.11 -14.08
CA GLY A 639 21.38 7.71 -15.05
C GLY A 639 22.63 8.22 -14.34
N VAL A 640 23.79 7.73 -14.76
CA VAL A 640 25.09 8.22 -14.26
C VAL A 640 25.54 9.36 -15.16
N PRO A 641 25.77 10.56 -14.62
CA PRO A 641 26.08 11.73 -15.44
C PRO A 641 27.43 11.52 -16.14
N THR A 642 27.49 11.85 -17.43
CA THR A 642 28.72 11.73 -18.24
C THR A 642 29.27 13.11 -18.60
N PHE A 643 30.55 13.34 -18.28
CA PHE A 643 31.22 14.62 -18.55
C PHE A 643 32.22 14.47 -19.71
N PRO A 644 32.33 15.42 -20.66
CA PRO A 644 31.55 16.66 -20.78
C PRO A 644 30.29 16.51 -21.63
N ASP A 645 30.17 15.40 -22.39
CA ASP A 645 29.22 15.20 -23.50
C ASP A 645 27.77 15.58 -23.17
N GLN A 646 27.24 15.12 -22.02
CA GLN A 646 25.85 15.40 -21.61
C GLN A 646 25.57 16.90 -21.39
N TYR A 647 26.59 17.66 -21.02
CA TYR A 647 26.47 19.08 -20.68
C TYR A 647 26.75 19.99 -21.87
N LEU A 648 27.50 19.52 -22.88
CA LEU A 648 27.72 20.25 -24.12
C LEU A 648 26.40 20.51 -24.88
N TYR A 649 25.43 19.60 -24.80
CA TYR A 649 24.10 19.78 -25.39
C TYR A 649 23.29 20.93 -24.79
N GLN A 650 23.65 21.38 -23.59
CA GLN A 650 22.92 22.43 -22.87
C GLN A 650 23.45 23.84 -23.20
N ILE A 651 24.56 23.93 -23.94
CA ILE A 651 25.12 25.17 -24.44
C ILE A 651 24.59 25.38 -25.87
N ASP A 652 24.06 26.57 -26.18
CA ASP A 652 23.56 26.88 -27.52
C ASP A 652 24.75 27.09 -28.49
N ARG A 653 25.00 26.09 -29.35
CA ARG A 653 26.06 26.08 -30.37
C ARG A 653 27.48 26.37 -29.83
N PRO A 654 28.03 25.53 -28.92
CA PRO A 654 29.37 25.74 -28.40
C PRO A 654 30.40 25.62 -29.53
N GLN A 655 31.34 26.57 -29.59
CA GLN A 655 32.58 26.35 -30.33
C GLN A 655 33.47 25.46 -29.46
N THR A 656 33.79 24.26 -29.93
CA THR A 656 34.59 23.28 -29.18
C THR A 656 35.99 23.13 -29.76
N ILE A 657 36.94 22.79 -28.89
CA ILE A 657 38.29 22.34 -29.23
C ILE A 657 38.38 20.87 -28.82
N THR A 658 38.84 20.04 -29.76
CA THR A 658 39.10 18.62 -29.52
C THR A 658 40.51 18.44 -28.95
N TYR A 659 40.59 17.85 -27.77
CA TYR A 659 41.84 17.50 -27.10
C TYR A 659 42.06 15.99 -27.15
N ARG A 660 43.27 15.60 -27.57
CA ARG A 660 43.71 14.19 -27.59
C ARG A 660 44.89 13.99 -26.67
N PHE A 661 44.78 13.03 -25.77
CA PHE A 661 45.82 12.70 -24.79
C PHE A 661 45.72 11.26 -24.32
N SER A 662 46.81 10.77 -23.73
CA SER A 662 46.88 9.46 -23.06
C SER A 662 46.83 9.64 -21.54
N PRO A 663 45.74 9.23 -20.85
CA PRO A 663 45.65 9.32 -19.40
C PRO A 663 46.78 8.57 -18.68
N PRO A 664 47.21 9.01 -17.48
CA PRO A 664 46.72 10.16 -16.72
C PRO A 664 47.38 11.49 -17.14
N LEU A 665 46.67 12.61 -16.95
CA LEU A 665 47.24 13.95 -17.11
C LEU A 665 47.83 14.47 -15.79
N THR A 666 49.09 14.92 -15.81
CA THR A 666 49.79 15.47 -14.63
C THR A 666 50.23 16.91 -14.86
N VAL A 667 50.09 17.78 -13.86
CA VAL A 667 50.57 19.18 -13.98
C VAL A 667 52.09 19.21 -13.85
N ILE A 668 52.76 19.80 -14.83
CA ILE A 668 54.22 19.99 -14.81
C ILE A 668 54.56 21.40 -14.32
N SER A 669 53.80 22.40 -14.75
CA SER A 669 54.04 23.80 -14.42
C SER A 669 52.73 24.59 -14.39
N GLU A 670 52.66 25.56 -13.47
CA GLU A 670 51.61 26.56 -13.41
C GLU A 670 52.30 27.92 -13.33
N PHE A 671 52.10 28.77 -14.34
CA PHE A 671 52.73 30.09 -14.39
C PHE A 671 51.78 31.11 -15.01
N LEU A 672 51.45 32.18 -14.26
CA LEU A 672 50.58 33.27 -14.72
C LEU A 672 49.20 32.85 -15.26
N GLY A 673 48.62 31.77 -14.73
CA GLY A 673 47.30 31.25 -15.16
C GLY A 673 47.37 30.25 -16.31
N GLU A 674 48.53 30.09 -16.95
CA GLU A 674 48.80 28.99 -17.88
C GLU A 674 49.19 27.74 -17.10
N VAL A 675 48.54 26.62 -17.45
CA VAL A 675 48.77 25.30 -16.86
C VAL A 675 49.30 24.37 -17.94
N GLU A 676 50.45 23.76 -17.71
CA GLU A 676 51.02 22.73 -18.57
C GLU A 676 50.74 21.33 -18.00
N LEU A 677 50.04 20.51 -18.78
CA LEU A 677 49.72 19.11 -18.49
C LEU A 677 50.63 18.18 -19.29
N ARG A 678 51.13 17.10 -18.67
CA ARG A 678 51.79 15.97 -19.32
C ARG A 678 50.87 14.77 -19.39
N ASP A 679 50.78 14.14 -20.56
CA ASP A 679 50.17 12.82 -20.71
C ASP A 679 51.15 11.68 -20.38
N ALA A 680 50.66 10.44 -20.41
CA ALA A 680 51.46 9.25 -20.14
C ALA A 680 52.57 8.98 -21.18
N ASP A 681 52.39 9.46 -22.42
CA ASP A 681 53.32 9.28 -23.54
C ASP A 681 54.37 10.41 -23.61
N GLY A 682 54.30 11.38 -22.69
CA GLY A 682 55.20 12.54 -22.62
C GLY A 682 54.78 13.73 -23.48
N GLY A 683 53.61 13.69 -24.12
CA GLY A 683 52.95 14.81 -24.79
C GLY A 683 52.59 15.92 -23.81
N LYS A 684 52.66 17.16 -24.29
CA LYS A 684 52.38 18.37 -23.49
C LYS A 684 51.14 19.08 -24.02
N ILE A 685 50.23 19.41 -23.11
CA ILE A 685 49.05 20.24 -23.37
C ILE A 685 49.18 21.51 -22.54
N THR A 686 49.15 22.67 -23.19
CA THR A 686 49.16 23.97 -22.50
C THR A 686 47.77 24.58 -22.57
N THR A 687 47.21 24.95 -21.42
CA THR A 687 45.91 25.62 -21.33
C THR A 687 46.04 26.97 -20.64
N THR A 688 45.37 27.99 -21.16
CA THR A 688 45.40 29.37 -20.64
C THR A 688 44.51 29.61 -19.43
N HIS A 689 43.63 28.67 -19.10
CA HIS A 689 42.67 28.78 -18.00
C HIS A 689 42.70 27.54 -17.12
N GLN A 690 42.74 27.76 -15.81
CA GLN A 690 42.74 26.70 -14.79
C GLN A 690 41.51 25.78 -14.88
N VAL A 691 40.35 26.35 -15.22
CA VAL A 691 39.09 25.62 -15.38
C VAL A 691 39.16 24.61 -16.54
N THR A 692 39.82 24.97 -17.64
CA THR A 692 40.07 24.05 -18.77
C THR A 692 41.01 22.92 -18.35
N ALA A 693 42.06 23.23 -17.59
CA ALA A 693 42.97 22.22 -17.06
C ALA A 693 42.25 21.25 -16.09
N GLU A 694 41.33 21.75 -15.26
CA GLU A 694 40.49 20.94 -14.37
C GLU A 694 39.59 20.00 -15.18
N ALA A 695 38.87 20.53 -16.18
CA ALA A 695 38.02 19.72 -17.05
C ALA A 695 38.80 18.62 -17.80
N LEU A 696 40.02 18.90 -18.27
CA LEU A 696 40.86 17.90 -18.93
C LEU A 696 41.34 16.81 -17.98
N LYS A 697 41.78 17.19 -16.76
CA LYS A 697 42.13 16.20 -15.71
C LYS A 697 40.94 15.30 -15.38
N LEU A 698 39.76 15.89 -15.22
CA LEU A 698 38.53 15.19 -14.92
C LEU A 698 38.18 14.15 -16.01
N CYS A 699 38.39 14.50 -17.28
CA CYS A 699 38.20 13.57 -18.39
C CYS A 699 39.27 12.47 -18.42
N ALA A 700 40.52 12.80 -18.08
CA ALA A 700 41.60 11.82 -17.97
C ALA A 700 41.37 10.82 -16.83
N GLU A 701 40.81 11.25 -15.71
CA GLU A 701 40.41 10.37 -14.58
C GLU A 701 39.26 9.42 -14.96
N GLN A 702 38.44 9.80 -15.95
CA GLN A 702 37.37 8.97 -16.52
C GLN A 702 37.86 8.10 -17.71
N GLU A 703 39.18 7.94 -17.87
CA GLU A 703 39.81 7.15 -18.94
C GLU A 703 39.49 7.60 -20.38
N LYS A 704 39.04 8.86 -20.57
CA LYS A 704 38.81 9.42 -21.90
C LYS A 704 40.13 9.82 -22.57
N THR A 705 40.26 9.53 -23.87
CA THR A 705 41.45 9.85 -24.68
C THR A 705 41.20 10.91 -25.75
N ASP A 706 39.93 11.14 -26.12
CA ASP A 706 39.49 12.15 -27.07
C ASP A 706 38.30 12.89 -26.46
N VAL A 707 38.39 14.22 -26.33
CA VAL A 707 37.42 15.04 -25.59
C VAL A 707 37.22 16.38 -26.27
N ASP A 708 35.96 16.75 -26.48
CA ASP A 708 35.58 18.08 -26.91
C ASP A 708 35.24 18.97 -25.71
N LEU A 709 35.87 20.15 -25.62
CA LEU A 709 35.55 21.16 -24.60
C LEU A 709 35.27 22.51 -25.27
N PRO A 710 34.38 23.35 -24.71
CA PRO A 710 34.14 24.71 -25.19
C PRO A 710 35.41 25.56 -25.20
N VAL A 711 35.54 26.47 -26.15
CA VAL A 711 36.62 27.48 -26.19
C VAL A 711 36.48 28.48 -25.02
N ASP A 712 35.24 28.79 -24.65
CA ASP A 712 34.92 29.78 -23.61
C ASP A 712 35.06 29.17 -22.20
N PRO A 713 35.98 29.67 -21.36
CA PRO A 713 36.18 29.15 -20.00
C PRO A 713 34.95 29.31 -19.10
N LEU A 714 34.07 30.30 -19.32
CA LEU A 714 32.84 30.46 -18.54
C LEU A 714 31.84 29.33 -18.83
N GLN A 715 31.80 28.86 -20.07
CA GLN A 715 30.97 27.71 -20.45
C GLN A 715 31.51 26.42 -19.83
N ILE A 716 32.84 26.27 -19.74
CA ILE A 716 33.47 25.13 -19.04
C ILE A 716 33.13 25.16 -17.54
N GLU A 717 33.18 26.34 -16.91
CA GLU A 717 32.82 26.50 -15.49
C GLU A 717 31.35 26.16 -15.23
N GLU A 718 30.45 26.56 -16.13
CA GLU A 718 29.03 26.25 -16.05
C GLU A 718 28.76 24.74 -16.14
N ILE A 719 29.37 24.04 -17.09
CA ILE A 719 29.19 22.58 -17.22
C ILE A 719 29.82 21.82 -16.04
N LEU A 720 30.96 22.28 -15.50
CA LEU A 720 31.57 21.70 -14.30
C LEU A 720 30.68 21.89 -13.07
N THR A 721 30.08 23.08 -12.92
CA THR A 721 29.17 23.38 -11.80
C THR A 721 27.93 22.49 -11.85
N ARG A 722 27.31 22.33 -13.03
CA ARG A 722 26.16 21.43 -13.22
C ARG A 722 26.53 19.97 -12.96
N TYR A 723 27.68 19.52 -13.46
CA TYR A 723 28.19 18.19 -13.19
C TYR A 723 28.40 17.92 -11.69
N ARG A 724 28.94 18.90 -10.94
CA ARG A 724 29.05 18.81 -9.47
C ARG A 724 27.70 18.67 -8.79
N ILE A 725 26.68 19.41 -9.23
CA ILE A 725 25.32 19.33 -8.68
C ILE A 725 24.73 17.93 -8.90
N ASP A 726 24.88 17.38 -10.10
CA ASP A 726 24.34 16.07 -10.46
C ASP A 726 25.07 14.95 -9.71
N LEU A 727 26.39 15.03 -9.54
CA LEU A 727 27.14 14.10 -8.70
C LEU A 727 26.76 14.21 -7.21
N ARG A 728 26.48 15.40 -6.68
CA ARG A 728 25.99 15.56 -5.30
C ARG A 728 24.60 14.92 -5.13
N ASN A 729 23.73 15.02 -6.13
CA ASN A 729 22.44 14.34 -6.13
C ASN A 729 22.61 12.81 -6.19
N LEU A 730 23.48 12.31 -7.08
CA LEU A 730 23.81 10.88 -7.17
C LEU A 730 24.40 10.35 -5.85
N ARG A 731 25.27 11.12 -5.18
CA ARG A 731 25.80 10.80 -3.86
C ARG A 731 24.71 10.70 -2.80
N ARG A 732 23.71 11.59 -2.84
CA ARG A 732 22.55 11.54 -1.93
C ARG A 732 21.74 10.26 -2.16
N GLU A 733 21.42 9.93 -3.41
CA GLU A 733 20.68 8.71 -3.76
C GLU A 733 21.44 7.43 -3.38
N LEU A 734 22.74 7.35 -3.68
CA LEU A 734 23.60 6.25 -3.27
C LEU A 734 23.64 6.13 -1.72
N SER A 735 23.66 7.26 -1.02
CA SER A 735 23.65 7.27 0.45
C SER A 735 22.34 6.73 1.02
N ILE A 736 21.20 7.19 0.50
CA ILE A 736 19.87 6.74 0.89
C ILE A 736 19.73 5.23 0.64
N LYS A 737 20.08 4.77 -0.57
CA LYS A 737 19.91 3.38 -0.97
C LYS A 737 20.86 2.43 -0.23
N SER A 738 22.12 2.81 -0.04
CA SER A 738 23.08 2.01 0.73
C SER A 738 22.70 1.87 2.21
N LEU A 739 22.16 2.93 2.82
CA LEU A 739 21.61 2.88 4.19
C LEU A 739 20.35 2.02 4.27
N SER A 740 19.53 1.97 3.22
CA SER A 740 18.32 1.13 3.19
C SER A 740 18.61 -0.38 3.06
N CYS A 741 19.83 -0.75 2.63
CA CYS A 741 20.17 -2.13 2.33
C CYS A 741 21.29 -2.71 3.21
N THR A 742 21.76 -2.00 4.24
CA THR A 742 22.85 -2.47 5.12
C THR A 742 22.55 -2.23 6.60
N ASP A 743 22.95 -3.17 7.46
CA ASP A 743 22.66 -3.16 8.91
C ASP A 743 23.58 -2.23 9.73
N GLY A 744 24.07 -1.14 9.14
CA GLY A 744 24.84 -0.15 9.90
C GLY A 744 25.61 0.88 9.05
N PRO A 745 25.93 2.05 9.64
CA PRO A 745 26.51 3.18 8.93
C PRO A 745 27.92 2.92 8.38
N GLN A 746 28.70 2.06 9.04
CA GLN A 746 30.04 1.70 8.56
C GLN A 746 30.00 0.76 7.34
N ALA A 747 29.01 -0.15 7.28
CA ALA A 747 28.81 -1.03 6.14
C ALA A 747 28.30 -0.23 4.93
N ALA A 748 27.36 0.69 5.14
CA ALA A 748 26.90 1.64 4.12
C ALA A 748 28.05 2.46 3.53
N ALA A 749 28.92 3.04 4.37
CA ALA A 749 30.05 3.85 3.89
C ALA A 749 31.06 3.05 3.05
N ARG A 750 31.29 1.76 3.38
CA ARG A 750 32.14 0.87 2.56
C ARG A 750 31.48 0.55 1.22
N LEU A 751 30.17 0.28 1.22
CA LEU A 751 29.40 0.01 0.01
C LEU A 751 29.38 1.23 -0.92
N GLN A 752 29.14 2.42 -0.36
CA GLN A 752 29.15 3.70 -1.07
C GLN A 752 30.47 3.95 -1.80
N ARG A 753 31.61 3.88 -1.09
CA ARG A 753 32.94 4.11 -1.69
C ARG A 753 33.25 3.08 -2.78
N SER A 754 32.79 1.85 -2.60
CA SER A 754 33.06 0.78 -3.55
C SER A 754 32.25 0.94 -4.84
N ILE A 755 30.95 1.26 -4.75
CA ILE A 755 30.10 1.53 -5.92
C ILE A 755 30.55 2.79 -6.66
N TRP A 756 30.93 3.84 -5.92
CA TRP A 756 31.40 5.10 -6.52
C TRP A 756 32.68 4.92 -7.34
N LYS A 757 33.58 4.05 -6.88
CA LYS A 757 34.79 3.70 -7.62
C LYS A 757 34.49 2.89 -8.88
N ASP A 758 33.55 1.95 -8.82
CA ASP A 758 33.17 1.12 -9.98
C ASP A 758 32.50 1.94 -11.10
N LEU A 759 31.84 3.05 -10.75
CA LEU A 759 31.23 3.96 -11.71
C LEU A 759 32.25 4.93 -12.36
N THR A 760 33.55 4.76 -12.12
CA THR A 760 34.63 5.63 -12.67
C THR A 760 34.38 7.13 -12.42
N LEU A 761 33.76 7.46 -11.28
CA LEU A 761 33.40 8.83 -10.92
C LEU A 761 34.57 9.57 -10.27
N PRO A 762 34.55 10.92 -10.28
CA PRO A 762 35.58 11.73 -9.63
C PRO A 762 35.73 11.39 -8.14
N PRO A 763 36.92 11.58 -7.55
CA PRO A 763 37.16 11.22 -6.15
C PRO A 763 36.19 11.92 -5.21
N TRP A 764 35.81 11.23 -4.14
CA TRP A 764 34.77 11.68 -3.20
C TRP A 764 35.03 13.07 -2.60
N SER A 765 36.30 13.46 -2.47
CA SER A 765 36.75 14.76 -1.98
C SER A 765 36.55 15.92 -2.96
N TRP A 766 36.48 15.65 -4.27
CA TRP A 766 36.28 16.68 -5.30
C TRP A 766 34.90 17.34 -5.20
N LEU A 767 33.92 16.69 -4.57
CA LEU A 767 32.58 17.25 -4.35
C LEU A 767 32.51 18.25 -3.19
N ASP A 768 33.50 18.24 -2.31
CA ASP A 768 33.56 19.08 -1.11
C ASP A 768 34.35 20.39 -1.37
N GLU A 769 34.94 20.53 -2.57
CA GLU A 769 35.51 21.76 -3.16
C GLU A 769 34.45 22.57 -3.94
#